data_AF-A0A7X4EUI1-F1
#
_entry.id   AF-A0A7X4EUI1-F1
#
_cell.length_a   1.000
_cell.length_b   1.000
_cell.length_c   1.000
_cell.angle_alpha   90.00
_cell.angle_beta   90.00
_cell.angle_gamma   90.00
#
_symmetry.space_group_name_H-M   'P 1'
#
loop_
_entity.id
_entity.type
_entity.pdbx_description
1 polymer ?
#
loop_
_entity_poly.entity_id
_entity_poly.type
_entity_poly.pdbx_seq_one_letter_code
_entity_poly.pdbx_strand_id
1 'polypeptide(L)'
;MAQSPELRSPSWSSDENIAPTLIPLMLAGAWKTGNEADQYLLCELSGIGEFTELEHQFSVLLNSNDSPVWSIGGFQGVVSKIDSLYAVHQWVTEDQLRRFLEVADLVLSERDPKLDLPKKDQWAGAMYGKVREISAPLRKGIAESLVLLSIHGPKLLGDRVDMNVKREIARLVRGLLEPMSTDKLLSQSENLPLYAEASPAQFLSTMERDIASEEPVLSHLMTPTRDPLFERGNRVDLLWALELLAWRPKWLHRVVALLATLSEIEPDDNLTNKPSASLASIFRSWVPQTASPLEHRIAAFERLAKTHPKIAWEIAIEQFRPVLSTGDLSRKPIWRDYALGYGEPVSVGEARSFVAHCKNTCLDWTMHTRKTLKDLLTNAENLSSNQLARLKRAVTEWAKTADDRDRARLREHVRVSMKRKQRRASKNTSVRPPSRQYIEMAQSVFRALEPSDLVWEYAWLFKNPWIQESWDDIQDDTNLRARDQKNRSLRMNAVRDVLSTLGHDGLVRLAFTGNAPDVAGAMAGQVIDDQSSQEAFANAVLDDAPILGSQPHQSLLGGFLCAIGCQRAITLVDCLSPAHDEDVLVKLLCLSGFERAVWNKVHGLGDTVTQKYWSCVNAVWRPDNQEDINYVVLRLLDVGRPIAALDFAHLDLKHIKSELIHRILTDLSSSQEAEEETNRLEKYSIQQAFEVLRQRDALGQEEMARLEFIYLDLWWLEEGGIPNLERHIEKHPEVFCEAISLRYKPIDSDDDRVATGAERGLSTRAYKLLDMLSHIPGQDEADEERAVTLKKWVQKVQALCEKECRDAADYHVGKLLSRAPEGEDGVWPSEPVRKVLEDILNENVLEGFQIGRHNLRGVHERAEGGSQERELSQQYEQWAKACDYSYPKVATALRGLADDYKMDARWHDRDAAVQRRIGY
;
A
#
# COMPACT_ATOMS: atom_id res chain seq x y z
N MET A 1 42.98 -21.11 21.33
CA MET A 1 43.03 -22.33 22.16
C MET A 1 43.72 -21.98 23.47
N ALA A 2 42.98 -21.92 24.57
CA ALA A 2 43.54 -21.83 25.93
C ALA A 2 43.18 -23.13 26.68
N GLN A 3 44.15 -23.68 27.42
CA GLN A 3 44.16 -25.03 28.00
C GLN A 3 43.82 -25.02 29.51
N SER A 4 42.55 -24.81 29.87
CA SER A 4 42.04 -25.19 31.20
C SER A 4 40.60 -25.74 31.08
N PRO A 5 40.29 -26.92 31.67
CA PRO A 5 38.94 -27.49 31.68
C PRO A 5 37.92 -26.64 32.47
N GLU A 6 38.38 -25.96 33.53
CA GLU A 6 37.56 -25.11 34.42
C GLU A 6 37.04 -23.85 33.71
N LEU A 7 37.66 -23.47 32.59
CA LEU A 7 37.23 -22.37 31.72
C LEU A 7 36.26 -22.81 30.60
N ARG A 8 35.89 -24.09 30.51
CA ARG A 8 35.00 -24.61 29.43
C ARG A 8 33.57 -24.90 29.85
N SER A 9 33.31 -25.09 31.13
CA SER A 9 31.96 -25.39 31.63
C SER A 9 31.74 -24.62 32.94
N PRO A 10 30.69 -23.80 33.04
CA PRO A 10 30.44 -23.01 34.24
C PRO A 10 30.13 -23.91 35.45
N SER A 11 30.46 -23.45 36.66
CA SER A 11 30.38 -24.26 37.88
C SER A 11 28.98 -24.83 38.13
N TRP A 12 27.93 -24.08 37.79
CA TRP A 12 26.54 -24.50 37.93
C TRP A 12 26.16 -25.72 37.07
N SER A 13 26.90 -26.02 35.98
CA SER A 13 26.57 -27.13 35.07
C SER A 13 26.91 -28.52 35.64
N SER A 14 27.84 -28.55 36.59
CA SER A 14 28.34 -29.78 37.24
C SER A 14 27.78 -29.97 38.65
N ASP A 15 27.05 -28.99 39.18
CA ASP A 15 26.41 -29.05 40.48
C ASP A 15 25.10 -29.86 40.39
N GLU A 16 25.02 -30.95 41.14
CA GLU A 16 23.89 -31.89 41.10
C GLU A 16 22.58 -31.27 41.61
N ASN A 17 22.64 -30.19 42.40
CA ASN A 17 21.46 -29.50 42.92
C ASN A 17 21.03 -28.34 42.02
N ILE A 18 21.96 -27.71 41.30
CA ILE A 18 21.69 -26.52 40.48
C ILE A 18 21.43 -26.88 39.01
N ALA A 19 22.17 -27.82 38.43
CA ALA A 19 22.03 -28.15 37.01
C ALA A 19 20.62 -28.67 36.65
N PRO A 20 19.95 -29.52 37.46
CA PRO A 20 18.61 -29.99 37.14
C PRO A 20 17.53 -28.89 37.16
N THR A 21 17.69 -27.84 37.99
CA THR A 21 16.71 -26.74 38.08
C THR A 21 16.70 -25.86 36.83
N LEU A 22 17.81 -25.84 36.07
CA LEU A 22 17.89 -25.12 34.80
C LEU A 22 17.12 -25.80 33.67
N ILE A 23 16.90 -27.12 33.72
CA ILE A 23 16.25 -27.89 32.64
C ILE A 23 14.86 -27.33 32.26
N PRO A 24 13.89 -27.17 33.19
CA PRO A 24 12.57 -26.64 32.85
C PRO A 24 12.65 -25.20 32.32
N LEU A 25 13.54 -24.38 32.88
CA LEU A 25 13.74 -22.99 32.45
C LEU A 25 14.32 -22.90 31.02
N MET A 26 15.28 -23.78 30.71
CA MET A 26 15.88 -23.90 29.37
C MET A 26 14.88 -24.36 28.32
N LEU A 27 13.99 -25.29 28.70
CA LEU A 27 12.90 -25.76 27.84
C LEU A 27 11.84 -24.68 27.61
N ALA A 28 11.52 -23.87 28.62
CA ALA A 28 10.62 -22.72 28.50
C ALA A 28 11.23 -21.59 27.67
N GLY A 29 12.49 -21.25 27.91
CA GLY A 29 13.20 -20.17 27.24
C GLY A 29 13.05 -18.82 27.92
N ALA A 30 12.02 -18.07 27.58
CA ALA A 30 11.74 -16.74 28.14
C ALA A 30 10.24 -16.60 28.41
N TRP A 31 9.86 -15.83 29.43
CA TRP A 31 8.47 -15.69 29.87
C TRP A 31 8.24 -14.33 30.53
N LYS A 32 6.97 -13.98 30.75
CA LYS A 32 6.56 -12.75 31.44
C LYS A 32 6.26 -13.07 32.90
N THR A 33 6.99 -12.44 33.83
CA THR A 33 6.92 -12.79 35.26
C THR A 33 5.56 -12.50 35.89
N GLY A 34 4.86 -11.47 35.41
CA GLY A 34 3.53 -11.10 35.89
C GLY A 34 2.36 -11.80 35.19
N ASN A 35 2.61 -12.81 34.35
CA ASN A 35 1.56 -13.57 33.67
C ASN A 35 1.26 -14.87 34.44
N GLU A 36 0.03 -15.02 34.93
CA GLU A 36 -0.39 -16.18 35.75
C GLU A 36 -0.33 -17.50 34.96
N ALA A 37 -0.67 -17.50 33.68
CA ALA A 37 -0.59 -18.69 32.83
C ALA A 37 0.87 -19.13 32.64
N ASP A 38 1.78 -18.18 32.38
CA ASP A 38 3.21 -18.49 32.28
C ASP A 38 3.75 -19.11 33.58
N GLN A 39 3.38 -18.56 34.74
CA GLN A 39 3.79 -19.09 36.05
C GLN A 39 3.31 -20.53 36.25
N TYR A 40 2.04 -20.80 35.96
CA TYR A 40 1.47 -22.15 36.05
C TYR A 40 2.22 -23.14 35.16
N LEU A 41 2.47 -22.78 33.90
CA LEU A 41 3.16 -23.65 32.93
C LEU A 41 4.60 -23.94 33.33
N LEU A 42 5.30 -22.99 33.96
CA LEU A 42 6.65 -23.19 34.49
C LEU A 42 6.67 -24.16 35.68
N CYS A 43 5.66 -24.09 36.56
CA CYS A 43 5.45 -25.06 37.63
C CYS A 43 5.24 -26.47 37.08
N GLU A 44 4.38 -26.63 36.06
CA GLU A 44 4.14 -27.91 35.38
C GLU A 44 5.43 -28.45 34.72
N LEU A 45 6.20 -27.59 34.04
CA LEU A 45 7.49 -27.99 33.44
C LEU A 45 8.49 -28.48 34.49
N SER A 46 8.59 -27.76 35.61
CA SER A 46 9.55 -28.06 36.68
C SER A 46 9.10 -29.22 37.58
N GLY A 47 7.81 -29.52 37.64
CA GLY A 47 7.23 -30.45 38.61
C GLY A 47 7.14 -29.86 40.03
N ILE A 48 7.22 -28.54 40.17
CA ILE A 48 7.14 -27.81 41.44
C ILE A 48 5.72 -27.27 41.60
N GLY A 49 5.08 -27.50 42.75
CA GLY A 49 3.68 -27.12 42.97
C GLY A 49 3.44 -25.63 43.23
N GLU A 50 4.46 -24.87 43.64
CA GLU A 50 4.35 -23.45 43.96
C GLU A 50 5.38 -22.62 43.18
N PHE A 51 4.93 -21.53 42.56
CA PHE A 51 5.80 -20.65 41.77
C PHE A 51 6.87 -19.94 42.61
N THR A 52 6.57 -19.65 43.88
CA THR A 52 7.49 -19.05 44.85
C THR A 52 8.76 -19.87 45.05
N GLU A 53 8.63 -21.20 45.07
CA GLU A 53 9.77 -22.11 45.16
C GLU A 53 10.61 -22.09 43.87
N LEU A 54 9.96 -22.03 42.72
CA LEU A 54 10.65 -21.87 41.44
C LEU A 54 11.37 -20.52 41.33
N GLU A 55 10.79 -19.42 41.83
CA GLU A 55 11.43 -18.11 41.89
C GLU A 55 12.67 -18.10 42.80
N HIS A 56 12.64 -18.85 43.90
CA HIS A 56 13.79 -19.01 44.76
C HIS A 56 14.94 -19.71 44.02
N GLN A 57 14.64 -20.81 43.32
CA GLN A 57 15.62 -21.52 42.49
C GLN A 57 16.15 -20.65 41.34
N PHE A 58 15.28 -19.88 40.68
CA PHE A 58 15.67 -18.92 39.65
C PHE A 58 16.61 -17.85 40.22
N SER A 59 16.32 -17.34 41.41
CA SER A 59 17.15 -16.34 42.09
C SER A 59 18.55 -16.85 42.42
N VAL A 60 18.69 -18.13 42.78
CA VAL A 60 20.00 -18.78 42.98
C VAL A 60 20.78 -18.81 41.65
N LEU A 61 20.14 -19.20 40.55
CA LEU A 61 20.75 -19.21 39.22
C LEU A 61 21.17 -17.80 38.78
N LEU A 62 20.30 -16.80 38.99
CA LEU A 62 20.52 -15.41 38.57
C LEU A 62 21.74 -14.78 39.27
N ASN A 63 22.01 -15.16 40.52
CA ASN A 63 23.13 -14.66 41.31
C ASN A 63 24.41 -15.51 41.19
N SER A 64 24.40 -16.55 40.35
CA SER A 64 25.60 -17.37 40.11
C SER A 64 26.61 -16.68 39.19
N ASN A 65 27.90 -17.01 39.34
CA ASN A 65 28.92 -16.59 38.38
C ASN A 65 28.61 -17.20 37.01
N ASP A 66 28.71 -16.40 35.95
CA ASP A 66 28.29 -16.77 34.59
C ASP A 66 26.83 -17.26 34.53
N SER A 67 25.92 -16.49 35.14
CA SER A 67 24.49 -16.83 35.24
C SER A 67 23.91 -17.32 33.90
N PRO A 68 23.27 -18.51 33.87
CA PRO A 68 22.59 -19.02 32.69
C PRO A 68 21.27 -18.30 32.40
N VAL A 69 20.78 -17.47 33.32
CA VAL A 69 19.48 -16.79 33.26
C VAL A 69 19.62 -15.27 33.35
N TRP A 70 18.59 -14.56 32.90
CA TRP A 70 18.50 -13.10 32.94
C TRP A 70 17.12 -12.64 33.39
N SER A 71 17.05 -11.44 33.97
CA SER A 71 15.80 -10.79 34.40
C SER A 71 15.82 -9.31 34.04
N ILE A 72 14.94 -8.88 33.14
CA ILE A 72 14.86 -7.50 32.63
C ILE A 72 13.40 -7.14 32.35
N GLY A 73 12.92 -6.00 32.88
CA GLY A 73 11.66 -5.39 32.45
C GLY A 73 10.40 -6.24 32.67
N GLY A 74 10.37 -7.09 33.70
CA GLY A 74 9.25 -8.02 33.94
C GLY A 74 9.29 -9.26 33.03
N PHE A 75 10.40 -9.48 32.33
CA PHE A 75 10.71 -10.71 31.61
C PHE A 75 11.87 -11.43 32.27
N GLN A 76 11.79 -12.75 32.27
CA GLN A 76 12.86 -13.64 32.69
C GLN A 76 13.13 -14.64 31.57
N GLY A 77 14.34 -15.18 31.53
CA GLY A 77 14.66 -16.24 30.59
C GLY A 77 16.08 -16.75 30.68
N VAL A 78 16.42 -17.64 29.76
CA VAL A 78 17.75 -18.25 29.62
C VAL A 78 18.59 -17.46 28.63
N VAL A 79 19.89 -17.30 28.91
CA VAL A 79 20.84 -16.53 28.08
C VAL A 79 21.08 -17.19 26.73
N SER A 80 21.30 -18.50 26.72
CA SER A 80 21.49 -19.30 25.50
C SER A 80 20.94 -20.70 25.73
N LYS A 81 19.86 -21.05 25.00
CA LYS A 81 19.24 -22.37 25.11
C LYS A 81 20.14 -23.48 24.63
N ILE A 82 20.86 -23.26 23.53
CA ILE A 82 21.74 -24.28 22.95
C ILE A 82 22.88 -24.58 23.91
N ASP A 83 23.56 -23.54 24.44
CA ASP A 83 24.67 -23.74 25.37
C ASP A 83 24.18 -24.38 26.69
N SER A 84 23.02 -23.94 27.18
CA SER A 84 22.39 -24.54 28.37
C SER A 84 22.05 -26.01 28.14
N LEU A 85 21.48 -26.37 26.99
CA LEU A 85 21.19 -27.76 26.63
C LEU A 85 22.47 -28.61 26.62
N TYR A 86 23.55 -28.12 26.01
CA TYR A 86 24.84 -28.82 26.03
C TYR A 86 25.43 -28.92 27.44
N ALA A 87 25.23 -27.92 28.30
CA ALA A 87 25.72 -27.93 29.67
C ALA A 87 24.97 -28.92 30.57
N VAL A 88 23.64 -29.00 30.46
CA VAL A 88 22.80 -29.79 31.38
C VAL A 88 22.25 -31.07 30.77
N HIS A 89 22.56 -31.40 29.51
CA HIS A 89 22.00 -32.59 28.84
C HIS A 89 22.15 -33.86 29.69
N GLN A 90 23.24 -34.00 30.44
CA GLN A 90 23.50 -35.17 31.28
C GLN A 90 22.47 -35.38 32.40
N TRP A 91 21.74 -34.35 32.79
CA TRP A 91 20.73 -34.39 33.86
C TRP A 91 19.30 -34.57 33.32
N VAL A 92 19.12 -34.52 32.00
CA VAL A 92 17.80 -34.65 31.36
C VAL A 92 17.28 -36.08 31.46
N THR A 93 16.05 -36.22 31.96
CA THR A 93 15.33 -37.50 32.15
C THR A 93 14.18 -37.66 31.16
N GLU A 94 13.69 -38.90 31.01
CA GLU A 94 12.50 -39.18 30.19
C GLU A 94 11.25 -38.46 30.70
N ASP A 95 11.05 -38.44 32.02
CA ASP A 95 9.90 -37.82 32.68
C ASP A 95 9.84 -36.31 32.38
N GLN A 96 10.97 -35.61 32.47
CA GLN A 96 11.06 -34.19 32.12
C GLN A 96 10.71 -33.93 30.64
N LEU A 97 11.12 -34.81 29.72
CA LEU A 97 10.79 -34.66 28.31
C LEU A 97 9.31 -34.94 28.03
N ARG A 98 8.68 -35.87 28.76
CA ARG A 98 7.24 -36.13 28.67
C ARG A 98 6.44 -34.93 29.16
N ARG A 99 6.76 -34.39 30.34
CA ARG A 99 6.16 -33.14 30.85
C ARG A 99 6.32 -31.99 29.87
N PHE A 100 7.50 -31.84 29.28
CA PHE A 100 7.72 -30.80 28.27
C PHE A 100 6.83 -30.96 27.04
N LEU A 101 6.65 -32.18 26.52
CA LEU A 101 5.79 -32.40 25.35
C LEU A 101 4.31 -32.14 25.65
N GLU A 102 3.86 -32.47 26.87
CA GLU A 102 2.50 -32.17 27.34
C GLU A 102 2.27 -30.65 27.48
N VAL A 103 3.21 -29.94 28.12
CA VAL A 103 3.16 -28.48 28.21
C VAL A 103 3.27 -27.84 26.83
N ALA A 104 4.11 -28.37 25.93
CA ALA A 104 4.22 -27.86 24.59
C ALA A 104 2.93 -28.00 23.79
N ASP A 105 2.18 -29.10 23.98
CA ASP A 105 0.86 -29.27 23.37
C ASP A 105 -0.14 -28.24 23.91
N LEU A 106 -0.21 -28.07 25.23
CA LEU A 106 -1.09 -27.09 25.86
C LEU A 106 -0.80 -25.66 25.38
N VAL A 107 0.48 -25.28 25.38
CA VAL A 107 0.91 -23.93 25.02
C VAL A 107 0.71 -23.63 23.54
N LEU A 108 1.12 -24.56 22.69
CA LEU A 108 1.09 -24.33 21.24
C LEU A 108 -0.32 -24.53 20.66
N SER A 109 -1.19 -25.30 21.31
CA SER A 109 -2.58 -25.50 20.87
C SER A 109 -3.51 -24.32 21.19
N GLU A 110 -3.10 -23.35 22.01
CA GLU A 110 -3.90 -22.17 22.32
C GLU A 110 -4.35 -21.44 21.05
N ARG A 111 -5.67 -21.20 20.93
CA ARG A 111 -6.30 -20.45 19.85
C ARG A 111 -6.01 -18.96 20.02
N ASP A 112 -5.84 -18.22 18.92
CA ASP A 112 -5.64 -16.78 18.97
C ASP A 112 -6.97 -16.00 19.10
N PRO A 113 -7.24 -15.33 20.25
CA PRO A 113 -8.51 -14.64 20.46
C PRO A 113 -8.73 -13.45 19.51
N LYS A 114 -7.66 -12.90 18.91
CA LYS A 114 -7.79 -11.79 17.94
C LYS A 114 -8.58 -12.19 16.70
N LEU A 115 -8.69 -13.48 16.41
CA LEU A 115 -9.46 -14.00 15.27
C LEU A 115 -10.98 -13.81 15.45
N ASP A 116 -11.44 -13.48 16.66
CA ASP A 116 -12.83 -13.09 16.92
C ASP A 116 -13.15 -11.68 16.39
N LEU A 117 -12.12 -10.86 16.12
CA LEU A 117 -12.28 -9.49 15.63
C LEU A 117 -12.37 -9.45 14.10
N PRO A 118 -13.07 -8.45 13.52
CA PRO A 118 -13.03 -8.18 12.09
C PRO A 118 -11.59 -7.96 11.62
N LYS A 119 -11.23 -8.42 10.40
CA LYS A 119 -9.84 -8.40 9.88
C LYS A 119 -9.12 -7.05 10.08
N LYS A 120 -9.80 -5.94 9.81
CA LYS A 120 -9.28 -4.56 9.95
C LYS A 120 -8.95 -4.13 11.39
N ASP A 121 -9.50 -4.83 12.39
CA ASP A 121 -9.35 -4.50 13.81
C ASP A 121 -8.43 -5.51 14.53
N GLN A 122 -7.99 -6.58 13.84
CA GLN A 122 -7.17 -7.65 14.43
C GLN A 122 -5.79 -7.16 14.87
N TRP A 123 -5.21 -6.16 14.19
CA TRP A 123 -3.93 -5.55 14.59
C TRP A 123 -4.03 -4.86 15.96
N ALA A 124 -5.21 -4.36 16.31
CA ALA A 124 -5.50 -3.70 17.57
C ALA A 124 -6.06 -4.66 18.63
N GLY A 125 -5.89 -5.99 18.46
CA GLY A 125 -6.49 -6.99 19.36
C GLY A 125 -6.19 -6.76 20.85
N ALA A 126 -4.99 -6.26 21.18
CA ALA A 126 -4.63 -5.87 22.54
C ALA A 126 -5.50 -4.74 23.12
N MET A 127 -5.88 -3.76 22.30
CA MET A 127 -6.77 -2.66 22.70
C MET A 127 -8.19 -3.17 23.01
N TYR A 128 -8.62 -4.26 22.38
CA TYR A 128 -9.90 -4.92 22.61
C TYR A 128 -9.86 -6.02 23.68
N GLY A 129 -8.72 -6.20 24.37
CA GLY A 129 -8.55 -7.28 25.35
C GLY A 129 -8.55 -8.70 24.73
N LYS A 130 -8.42 -8.82 23.41
CA LYS A 130 -8.37 -10.09 22.68
C LYS A 130 -6.92 -10.56 22.52
N VAL A 131 -6.31 -10.90 23.64
CA VAL A 131 -4.92 -11.39 23.74
C VAL A 131 -4.93 -12.82 24.27
N ARG A 132 -3.96 -13.62 23.83
CA ARG A 132 -3.69 -14.94 24.40
C ARG A 132 -3.41 -14.84 25.91
N GLU A 133 -3.82 -15.87 26.64
CA GLU A 133 -3.49 -16.03 28.05
C GLU A 133 -2.00 -16.28 28.21
N ILE A 134 -1.40 -17.07 27.31
CA ILE A 134 0.01 -17.44 27.36
C ILE A 134 0.85 -16.40 26.63
N SER A 135 1.98 -16.00 27.22
CA SER A 135 2.81 -14.95 26.64
C SER A 135 3.50 -15.41 25.34
N ALA A 136 3.64 -14.47 24.39
CA ALA A 136 4.35 -14.72 23.14
C ALA A 136 5.82 -15.19 23.35
N PRO A 137 6.60 -14.64 24.31
CA PRO A 137 7.93 -15.15 24.62
C PRO A 137 7.96 -16.62 25.04
N LEU A 138 7.05 -17.06 25.92
CA LEU A 138 7.02 -18.46 26.39
C LEU A 138 6.63 -19.40 25.27
N ARG A 139 5.62 -19.01 24.49
CA ARG A 139 5.15 -19.77 23.34
C ARG A 139 6.23 -19.96 22.27
N LYS A 140 6.91 -18.87 21.88
CA LYS A 140 8.07 -18.92 20.97
C LYS A 140 9.18 -19.77 21.58
N GLY A 141 9.41 -19.62 22.88
CA GLY A 141 10.46 -20.31 23.58
C GLY A 141 10.29 -21.83 23.56
N ILE A 142 9.08 -22.31 23.84
CA ILE A 142 8.73 -23.74 23.73
C ILE A 142 8.88 -24.24 22.29
N ALA A 143 8.44 -23.47 21.29
CA ALA A 143 8.57 -23.85 19.89
C ALA A 143 10.05 -23.98 19.44
N GLU A 144 10.94 -23.10 19.90
CA GLU A 144 12.39 -23.22 19.67
C GLU A 144 12.98 -24.47 20.34
N SER A 145 12.52 -24.80 21.55
CA SER A 145 12.98 -25.99 22.27
C SER A 145 12.60 -27.29 21.52
N LEU A 146 11.46 -27.33 20.82
CA LEU A 146 11.14 -28.42 19.89
C LEU A 146 12.17 -28.54 18.76
N VAL A 147 12.62 -27.41 18.19
CA VAL A 147 13.65 -27.41 17.14
C VAL A 147 14.97 -27.96 17.69
N LEU A 148 15.42 -27.43 18.83
CA LEU A 148 16.68 -27.83 19.48
C LEU A 148 16.70 -29.32 19.85
N LEU A 149 15.63 -29.82 20.47
CA LEU A 149 15.49 -31.24 20.81
C LEU A 149 15.42 -32.13 19.57
N SER A 150 14.77 -31.70 18.49
CA SER A 150 14.75 -32.44 17.22
C SER A 150 16.14 -32.53 16.58
N ILE A 151 16.97 -31.48 16.69
CA ILE A 151 18.31 -31.45 16.08
C ILE A 151 19.33 -32.18 16.95
N HIS A 152 19.43 -31.79 18.22
CA HIS A 152 20.50 -32.22 19.13
C HIS A 152 20.10 -33.39 20.04
N GLY A 153 18.82 -33.54 20.37
CA GLY A 153 18.31 -34.59 21.26
C GLY A 153 18.77 -36.01 20.91
N PRO A 154 18.72 -36.47 19.63
CA PRO A 154 19.20 -37.81 19.28
C PRO A 154 20.68 -38.05 19.58
N LYS A 155 21.52 -37.00 19.49
CA LYS A 155 22.96 -37.09 19.76
C LYS A 155 23.26 -36.97 21.26
N LEU A 156 22.54 -36.10 21.96
CA LEU A 156 22.80 -35.79 23.37
C LEU A 156 22.09 -36.75 24.35
N LEU A 157 20.93 -37.29 23.97
CA LEU A 157 20.03 -38.04 24.86
C LEU A 157 19.81 -39.50 24.41
N GLY A 158 20.08 -39.82 23.13
CA GLY A 158 19.62 -41.05 22.48
C GLY A 158 20.10 -42.36 23.12
N ASP A 159 21.30 -42.40 23.70
CA ASP A 159 21.83 -43.60 24.36
C ASP A 159 21.32 -43.78 25.80
N ARG A 160 20.66 -42.76 26.36
CA ARG A 160 20.33 -42.68 27.80
C ARG A 160 18.83 -42.66 28.09
N VAL A 161 18.04 -42.22 27.12
CA VAL A 161 16.58 -42.11 27.21
C VAL A 161 15.96 -43.06 26.21
N ASP A 162 15.09 -43.97 26.65
CA ASP A 162 14.36 -44.91 25.77
C ASP A 162 13.15 -44.22 25.08
N MET A 163 13.39 -43.04 24.54
CA MET A 163 12.37 -42.23 23.86
C MET A 163 12.90 -41.65 22.55
N ASN A 164 12.16 -41.89 21.46
CA ASN A 164 12.45 -41.27 20.17
C ASN A 164 11.87 -39.85 20.11
N VAL A 165 12.61 -38.91 20.68
CA VAL A 165 12.24 -37.49 20.78
C VAL A 165 11.79 -36.91 19.42
N LYS A 166 12.48 -37.26 18.31
CA LYS A 166 12.11 -36.82 16.95
C LYS A 166 10.71 -37.29 16.54
N ARG A 167 10.36 -38.53 16.86
CA ARG A 167 9.04 -39.10 16.53
C ARG A 167 7.93 -38.45 17.37
N GLU A 168 8.19 -38.17 18.63
CA GLU A 168 7.24 -37.50 19.52
C GLU A 168 6.99 -36.05 19.07
N ILE A 169 8.03 -35.29 18.74
CA ILE A 169 7.91 -33.94 18.17
C ILE A 169 7.15 -33.97 16.84
N ALA A 170 7.39 -34.97 15.98
CA ALA A 170 6.61 -35.12 14.75
C ALA A 170 5.13 -35.40 15.03
N ARG A 171 4.80 -36.18 16.07
CA ARG A 171 3.41 -36.40 16.48
C ARG A 171 2.77 -35.12 16.99
N LEU A 172 3.49 -34.34 17.79
CA LEU A 172 3.02 -33.05 18.31
C LEU A 172 2.74 -32.07 17.17
N VAL A 173 3.71 -31.83 16.27
CA VAL A 173 3.54 -30.95 15.10
C VAL A 173 2.36 -31.39 14.24
N ARG A 174 2.14 -32.70 14.10
CA ARG A 174 0.95 -33.22 13.42
C ARG A 174 -0.34 -32.84 14.16
N GLY A 175 -0.41 -33.02 15.47
CA GLY A 175 -1.57 -32.65 16.29
C GLY A 175 -1.87 -31.14 16.27
N LEU A 176 -0.83 -30.31 16.23
CA LEU A 176 -0.95 -28.85 16.15
C LEU A 176 -1.48 -28.35 14.80
N LEU A 177 -1.43 -29.16 13.74
CA LEU A 177 -1.86 -28.79 12.39
C LEU A 177 -3.08 -29.58 11.90
N GLU A 178 -3.37 -30.76 12.47
CA GLU A 178 -4.49 -31.62 12.05
C GLU A 178 -5.61 -31.69 13.11
N PRO A 179 -6.89 -31.77 12.71
CA PRO A 179 -7.40 -31.49 11.36
C PRO A 179 -7.12 -30.03 10.98
N MET A 180 -6.78 -29.79 9.71
CA MET A 180 -6.46 -28.44 9.25
C MET A 180 -7.75 -27.62 9.15
N SER A 181 -7.72 -26.40 9.70
CA SER A 181 -8.78 -25.40 9.52
C SER A 181 -8.13 -24.02 9.43
N THR A 182 -8.81 -23.07 8.77
CA THR A 182 -8.28 -21.72 8.58
C THR A 182 -7.99 -21.06 9.92
N ASP A 183 -8.91 -21.20 10.89
CA ASP A 183 -8.78 -20.67 12.25
C ASP A 183 -7.58 -21.26 13.01
N LYS A 184 -7.40 -22.58 12.92
CA LYS A 184 -6.26 -23.28 13.53
C LYS A 184 -4.95 -22.81 12.91
N LEU A 185 -4.87 -22.74 11.58
CA LEU A 185 -3.65 -22.35 10.89
C LEU A 185 -3.26 -20.88 11.16
N LEU A 186 -4.23 -19.97 11.21
CA LEU A 186 -4.00 -18.58 11.59
C LEU A 186 -3.57 -18.45 13.05
N SER A 187 -4.13 -19.26 13.96
CA SER A 187 -3.67 -19.33 15.35
C SER A 187 -2.22 -19.82 15.46
N GLN A 188 -1.78 -20.67 14.54
CA GLN A 188 -0.43 -21.20 14.50
C GLN A 188 0.58 -20.34 13.70
N SER A 189 0.15 -19.25 13.05
CA SER A 189 0.92 -18.60 11.98
C SER A 189 2.35 -18.27 12.41
N GLU A 190 2.53 -17.60 13.54
CA GLU A 190 3.82 -17.14 14.06
C GLU A 190 4.84 -18.26 14.30
N ASN A 191 4.37 -19.49 14.53
CA ASN A 191 5.22 -20.64 14.84
C ASN A 191 5.41 -21.60 13.65
N LEU A 192 4.74 -21.38 12.52
CA LEU A 192 4.87 -22.26 11.33
C LEU A 192 6.33 -22.46 10.89
N PRO A 193 7.20 -21.43 10.86
CA PRO A 193 8.61 -21.63 10.52
C PRO A 193 9.34 -22.56 11.50
N LEU A 194 9.04 -22.46 12.81
CA LEU A 194 9.64 -23.30 13.84
C LEU A 194 9.13 -24.76 13.73
N TYR A 195 7.85 -24.96 13.43
CA TYR A 195 7.32 -26.31 13.20
C TYR A 195 7.93 -26.98 11.97
N ALA A 196 8.10 -26.20 10.89
CA ALA A 196 8.79 -26.65 9.70
C ALA A 196 10.26 -27.03 10.01
N GLU A 197 10.98 -26.23 10.81
CA GLU A 197 12.36 -26.54 11.18
C GLU A 197 12.47 -27.74 12.15
N ALA A 198 11.52 -27.87 13.08
CA ALA A 198 11.44 -28.95 14.06
C ALA A 198 11.12 -30.30 13.42
N SER A 199 10.12 -30.37 12.53
CA SER A 199 9.74 -31.61 11.84
C SER A 199 9.45 -31.39 10.34
N PRO A 200 10.50 -31.19 9.51
CA PRO A 200 10.36 -30.88 8.09
C PRO A 200 9.51 -31.88 7.31
N ALA A 201 9.73 -33.17 7.57
CA ALA A 201 9.05 -34.24 6.84
C ALA A 201 7.56 -34.27 7.15
N GLN A 202 7.20 -34.12 8.44
CA GLN A 202 5.80 -34.11 8.87
C GLN A 202 5.09 -32.86 8.37
N PHE A 203 5.71 -31.68 8.54
CA PHE A 203 5.16 -30.40 8.09
C PHE A 203 4.80 -30.44 6.60
N LEU A 204 5.76 -30.81 5.73
CA LEU A 204 5.51 -30.95 4.29
C LEU A 204 4.41 -31.98 3.98
N SER A 205 4.38 -33.11 4.68
CA SER A 205 3.37 -34.14 4.44
C SER A 205 1.97 -33.71 4.87
N THR A 206 1.86 -32.79 5.83
CA THR A 206 0.57 -32.18 6.22
C THR A 206 0.14 -31.14 5.18
N MET A 207 1.04 -30.28 4.70
CA MET A 207 0.73 -29.32 3.62
C MET A 207 0.34 -30.02 2.31
N GLU A 208 1.08 -31.05 1.90
CA GLU A 208 0.79 -31.81 0.66
C GLU A 208 -0.55 -32.53 0.71
N ARG A 209 -0.95 -33.04 1.88
CA ARG A 209 -2.27 -33.68 2.05
C ARG A 209 -3.41 -32.69 1.96
N ASP A 210 -3.23 -31.47 2.48
CA ASP A 210 -4.24 -30.41 2.38
C ASP A 210 -4.41 -29.95 0.93
N ILE A 211 -3.31 -29.68 0.21
CA ILE A 211 -3.36 -29.29 -1.21
C ILE A 211 -4.02 -30.37 -2.09
N ALA A 212 -3.84 -31.64 -1.75
CA ALA A 212 -4.45 -32.75 -2.49
C ALA A 212 -5.96 -32.96 -2.19
N SER A 213 -6.53 -32.24 -1.21
CA SER A 213 -7.95 -32.32 -0.88
C SER A 213 -8.83 -31.51 -1.86
N GLU A 214 -10.13 -31.77 -1.87
CA GLU A 214 -11.08 -31.06 -2.74
C GLU A 214 -11.20 -29.57 -2.39
N GLU A 215 -11.10 -29.23 -1.09
CA GLU A 215 -11.15 -27.85 -0.58
C GLU A 215 -9.92 -27.57 0.31
N PRO A 216 -8.74 -27.26 -0.30
CA PRO A 216 -7.53 -27.01 0.46
C PRO A 216 -7.65 -25.80 1.37
N VAL A 217 -7.40 -25.96 2.67
CA VAL A 217 -7.41 -24.86 3.63
C VAL A 217 -6.33 -23.83 3.31
N LEU A 218 -5.19 -24.26 2.75
CA LEU A 218 -4.09 -23.37 2.35
C LEU A 218 -4.51 -22.34 1.29
N SER A 219 -5.55 -22.62 0.50
CA SER A 219 -6.10 -21.66 -0.46
C SER A 219 -6.70 -20.43 0.24
N HIS A 220 -7.28 -20.60 1.43
CA HIS A 220 -7.86 -19.51 2.22
C HIS A 220 -6.80 -18.56 2.80
N LEU A 221 -5.54 -18.98 2.90
CA LEU A 221 -4.45 -18.08 3.26
C LEU A 221 -4.02 -17.19 2.08
N MET A 222 -4.41 -17.55 0.85
CA MET A 222 -4.04 -16.83 -0.36
C MET A 222 -4.97 -15.63 -0.68
N THR A 223 -5.72 -15.12 0.30
CA THR A 223 -6.59 -13.93 0.12
C THR A 223 -5.79 -12.63 0.00
N PRO A 224 -6.19 -11.65 -0.84
CA PRO A 224 -5.53 -10.35 -0.95
C PRO A 224 -5.49 -9.57 0.37
N THR A 225 -4.38 -8.90 0.66
CA THR A 225 -4.23 -7.94 1.77
C THR A 225 -4.53 -6.53 1.24
N ARG A 226 -5.52 -5.83 1.81
CA ARG A 226 -5.94 -4.51 1.31
C ARG A 226 -5.10 -3.38 1.87
N ASP A 227 -4.71 -3.51 3.14
CA ASP A 227 -3.91 -2.50 3.83
C ASP A 227 -2.67 -3.14 4.46
N PRO A 228 -1.51 -3.12 3.79
CA PRO A 228 -0.28 -3.72 4.32
C PRO A 228 0.23 -3.11 5.63
N LEU A 229 -0.23 -1.90 6.01
CA LEU A 229 0.20 -1.24 7.25
C LEU A 229 -0.59 -1.75 8.46
N PHE A 230 -1.88 -2.08 8.26
CA PHE A 230 -2.79 -2.48 9.36
C PHE A 230 -3.26 -3.94 9.28
N GLU A 231 -3.04 -4.64 8.16
CA GLU A 231 -3.39 -6.04 7.98
C GLU A 231 -2.12 -6.89 7.79
N ARG A 232 -1.85 -7.81 8.72
CA ARG A 232 -0.77 -8.80 8.53
C ARG A 232 -1.17 -9.79 7.45
N GLY A 233 -0.31 -10.01 6.46
CA GLY A 233 -0.56 -10.99 5.41
C GLY A 233 -0.60 -12.42 5.95
N ASN A 234 -1.78 -13.06 5.88
CA ASN A 234 -2.02 -14.43 6.38
C ASN A 234 -1.09 -15.51 5.78
N ARG A 235 -0.54 -15.25 4.59
CA ARG A 235 0.37 -16.17 3.88
C ARG A 235 1.83 -16.07 4.30
N VAL A 236 2.24 -14.99 4.98
CA VAL A 236 3.66 -14.64 5.18
C VAL A 236 4.40 -15.74 5.94
N ASP A 237 3.87 -16.18 7.08
CA ASP A 237 4.55 -17.16 7.92
C ASP A 237 4.63 -18.56 7.28
N LEU A 238 3.63 -18.93 6.47
CA LEU A 238 3.66 -20.17 5.69
C LEU A 238 4.75 -20.13 4.62
N LEU A 239 4.85 -19.02 3.88
CA LEU A 239 5.87 -18.86 2.84
C LEU A 239 7.28 -18.88 3.46
N TRP A 240 7.46 -18.21 4.59
CA TRP A 240 8.68 -18.28 5.38
C TRP A 240 9.03 -19.69 5.85
N ALA A 241 8.05 -20.50 6.24
CA ALA A 241 8.26 -21.90 6.59
C ALA A 241 8.71 -22.74 5.38
N LEU A 242 8.13 -22.52 4.20
CA LEU A 242 8.52 -23.21 2.96
C LEU A 242 9.90 -22.78 2.45
N GLU A 243 10.19 -21.48 2.49
CA GLU A 243 11.50 -20.90 2.17
C GLU A 243 12.61 -21.49 3.06
N LEU A 244 12.37 -21.60 4.36
CA LEU A 244 13.29 -22.22 5.31
C LEU A 244 13.63 -23.67 4.93
N LEU A 245 12.64 -24.42 4.42
CA LEU A 245 12.82 -25.81 3.98
C LEU A 245 13.49 -25.94 2.61
N ALA A 246 13.33 -24.93 1.73
CA ALA A 246 13.92 -24.91 0.38
C ALA A 246 15.46 -24.96 0.41
N TRP A 247 16.07 -24.50 1.49
CA TRP A 247 17.52 -24.54 1.68
C TRP A 247 18.09 -25.95 1.69
N ARG A 248 17.35 -26.98 2.15
CA ARG A 248 17.88 -28.34 2.20
C ARG A 248 17.58 -29.10 0.89
N PRO A 249 18.60 -29.62 0.18
CA PRO A 249 18.40 -30.28 -1.13
C PRO A 249 17.41 -31.46 -1.10
N LYS A 250 17.34 -32.17 0.02
CA LYS A 250 16.39 -33.27 0.25
C LYS A 250 14.92 -32.84 0.07
N TRP A 251 14.59 -31.60 0.42
CA TRP A 251 13.20 -31.11 0.46
C TRP A 251 12.83 -30.19 -0.70
N LEU A 252 13.82 -29.73 -1.48
CA LEU A 252 13.61 -28.75 -2.56
C LEU A 252 12.46 -29.13 -3.50
N HIS A 253 12.43 -30.38 -3.98
CA HIS A 253 11.40 -30.81 -4.94
C HIS A 253 9.98 -30.75 -4.38
N ARG A 254 9.79 -31.04 -3.08
CA ARG A 254 8.49 -30.96 -2.39
C ARG A 254 8.06 -29.51 -2.22
N VAL A 255 9.00 -28.66 -1.79
CA VAL A 255 8.75 -27.22 -1.60
C VAL A 255 8.40 -26.54 -2.94
N VAL A 256 9.14 -26.83 -4.01
CA VAL A 256 8.86 -26.29 -5.34
C VAL A 256 7.46 -26.69 -5.83
N ALA A 257 7.05 -27.95 -5.61
CA ALA A 257 5.71 -28.39 -5.99
C ALA A 257 4.59 -27.69 -5.19
N LEU A 258 4.79 -27.54 -3.87
CA LEU A 258 3.84 -26.81 -3.00
C LEU A 258 3.73 -25.34 -3.42
N LEU A 259 4.86 -24.64 -3.55
CA LEU A 259 4.86 -23.23 -3.95
C LEU A 259 4.26 -23.04 -5.35
N ALA A 260 4.52 -23.96 -6.28
CA ALA A 260 3.96 -23.90 -7.63
C ALA A 260 2.44 -24.04 -7.62
N THR A 261 1.91 -24.98 -6.83
CA THR A 261 0.46 -25.13 -6.69
C THR A 261 -0.17 -23.90 -6.04
N LEU A 262 0.49 -23.32 -5.03
CA LEU A 262 0.03 -22.10 -4.38
C LEU A 262 0.12 -20.87 -5.30
N SER A 263 1.09 -20.82 -6.21
CA SER A 263 1.24 -19.76 -7.22
C SER A 263 0.10 -19.72 -8.24
N GLU A 264 -0.72 -20.77 -8.35
CA GLU A 264 -1.89 -20.73 -9.23
C GLU A 264 -3.00 -19.82 -8.68
N ILE A 265 -2.95 -19.51 -7.39
CA ILE A 265 -3.84 -18.56 -6.71
C ILE A 265 -3.08 -17.24 -6.56
N GLU A 266 -3.21 -16.34 -7.54
CA GLU A 266 -2.55 -15.04 -7.49
C GLU A 266 -3.40 -14.01 -6.73
N PRO A 267 -2.97 -13.56 -5.55
CA PRO A 267 -3.63 -12.45 -4.85
C PRO A 267 -3.37 -11.13 -5.58
N ASP A 268 -4.45 -10.38 -5.82
CA ASP A 268 -4.39 -9.01 -6.32
C ASP A 268 -4.13 -8.03 -5.17
N ASP A 269 -2.88 -8.02 -4.69
CA ASP A 269 -2.39 -7.08 -3.67
C ASP A 269 -0.94 -6.63 -3.93
N ASN A 270 -0.52 -5.62 -3.15
CA ASN A 270 0.82 -5.02 -3.20
C ASN A 270 1.85 -5.76 -2.31
N LEU A 271 1.48 -6.88 -1.69
CA LEU A 271 2.36 -7.60 -0.78
C LEU A 271 3.42 -8.38 -1.57
N THR A 272 4.70 -8.12 -1.32
CA THR A 272 5.82 -8.72 -2.08
C THR A 272 5.95 -10.23 -1.84
N ASN A 273 5.63 -10.72 -0.65
CA ASN A 273 5.75 -12.14 -0.29
C ASN A 273 4.62 -12.96 -0.93
N LYS A 274 4.80 -13.30 -2.22
CA LYS A 274 3.92 -14.18 -3.00
C LYS A 274 4.60 -15.54 -3.22
N PRO A 275 3.85 -16.65 -3.37
CA PRO A 275 4.46 -17.95 -3.66
C PRO A 275 5.35 -17.96 -4.92
N SER A 276 4.97 -17.17 -5.94
CA SER A 276 5.74 -17.00 -7.18
C SER A 276 7.06 -16.26 -6.94
N ALA A 277 7.09 -15.31 -6.01
CA ALA A 277 8.31 -14.59 -5.62
C ALA A 277 9.29 -15.53 -4.89
N SER A 278 8.80 -16.38 -3.97
CA SER A 278 9.63 -17.39 -3.30
C SER A 278 10.22 -18.39 -4.33
N LEU A 279 9.44 -18.83 -5.32
CA LEU A 279 9.95 -19.67 -6.42
C LEU A 279 11.00 -18.97 -7.27
N ALA A 280 10.77 -17.71 -7.65
CA ALA A 280 11.73 -16.91 -8.42
C ALA A 280 13.06 -16.76 -7.66
N SER A 281 13.00 -16.54 -6.34
CA SER A 281 14.17 -16.46 -5.46
C SER A 281 14.94 -17.80 -5.37
N ILE A 282 14.25 -18.94 -5.31
CA ILE A 282 14.88 -20.28 -5.32
C ILE A 282 15.64 -20.53 -6.64
N PHE A 283 15.03 -20.19 -7.77
CA PHE A 283 15.58 -20.45 -9.11
C PHE A 283 16.47 -19.33 -9.65
N ARG A 284 16.71 -18.26 -8.88
CA ARG A 284 17.55 -17.15 -9.32
C ARG A 284 18.94 -17.65 -9.72
N SER A 285 19.35 -17.32 -10.94
CA SER A 285 20.58 -17.86 -11.55
C SER A 285 21.85 -17.46 -10.80
N TRP A 286 21.93 -16.22 -10.31
CA TRP A 286 23.15 -15.64 -9.73
C TRP A 286 23.21 -15.71 -8.20
N VAL A 287 22.07 -15.70 -7.49
CA VAL A 287 22.00 -15.84 -6.02
C VAL A 287 20.81 -16.74 -5.61
N PRO A 288 20.89 -18.05 -5.90
CA PRO A 288 19.81 -18.98 -5.57
C PRO A 288 19.58 -19.04 -4.06
N GLN A 289 18.33 -18.91 -3.64
CA GLN A 289 17.93 -19.04 -2.24
C GLN A 289 17.74 -20.52 -1.85
N THR A 290 18.75 -21.35 -2.11
CA THR A 290 18.80 -22.76 -1.72
C THR A 290 20.25 -23.24 -1.64
N ALA A 291 20.55 -24.24 -0.80
CA ALA A 291 21.86 -24.91 -0.80
C ALA A 291 21.95 -26.05 -1.83
N SER A 292 20.99 -26.15 -2.74
CA SER A 292 20.94 -27.19 -3.76
C SER A 292 21.90 -26.91 -4.92
N PRO A 293 22.71 -27.91 -5.33
CA PRO A 293 23.65 -27.74 -6.45
C PRO A 293 22.89 -27.52 -7.76
N LEU A 294 23.57 -26.94 -8.75
CA LEU A 294 23.01 -26.62 -10.08
C LEU A 294 22.20 -27.77 -10.70
N GLU A 295 22.72 -29.00 -10.67
CA GLU A 295 22.06 -30.18 -11.26
C GLU A 295 20.69 -30.44 -10.65
N HIS A 296 20.57 -30.32 -9.33
CA HIS A 296 19.29 -30.49 -8.62
C HIS A 296 18.32 -29.33 -8.92
N ARG A 297 18.84 -28.11 -9.07
CA ARG A 297 18.02 -26.94 -9.48
C ARG A 297 17.48 -27.12 -10.90
N ILE A 298 18.30 -27.59 -11.83
CA ILE A 298 17.87 -27.90 -13.21
C ILE A 298 16.78 -28.99 -13.19
N ALA A 299 17.01 -30.10 -12.48
CA ALA A 299 16.02 -31.18 -12.40
C ALA A 299 14.69 -30.74 -11.77
N ALA A 300 14.74 -29.88 -10.74
CA ALA A 300 13.55 -29.30 -10.11
C ALA A 300 12.80 -28.37 -11.09
N PHE A 301 13.53 -27.55 -11.84
CA PHE A 301 12.95 -26.67 -12.86
C PHE A 301 12.33 -27.44 -14.03
N GLU A 302 12.98 -28.50 -14.53
CA GLU A 302 12.42 -29.35 -15.60
C GLU A 302 11.13 -30.03 -15.18
N ARG A 303 11.05 -30.49 -13.92
CA ARG A 303 9.81 -31.03 -13.36
C ARG A 303 8.72 -29.96 -13.29
N LEU A 304 9.06 -28.76 -12.81
CA LEU A 304 8.15 -27.62 -12.77
C LEU A 304 7.62 -27.24 -14.16
N ALA A 305 8.48 -27.24 -15.18
CA ALA A 305 8.09 -26.96 -16.56
C ALA A 305 7.10 -28.00 -17.14
N LYS A 306 7.17 -29.25 -16.66
CA LYS A 306 6.22 -30.30 -17.04
C LYS A 306 4.89 -30.22 -16.29
N THR A 307 4.90 -29.91 -15.00
CA THR A 307 3.68 -29.93 -14.16
C THR A 307 2.96 -28.59 -14.11
N HIS A 308 3.67 -27.47 -14.08
CA HIS A 308 3.11 -26.10 -14.04
C HIS A 308 3.78 -25.20 -15.10
N PRO A 309 3.50 -25.41 -16.41
CA PRO A 309 4.21 -24.74 -17.50
C PRO A 309 4.09 -23.21 -17.47
N LYS A 310 2.94 -22.66 -17.07
CA LYS A 310 2.74 -21.20 -16.99
C LYS A 310 3.70 -20.54 -15.99
N ILE A 311 3.83 -21.12 -14.80
CA ILE A 311 4.71 -20.61 -13.73
C ILE A 311 6.18 -20.80 -14.12
N ALA A 312 6.53 -21.96 -14.67
CA ALA A 312 7.88 -22.22 -15.15
C ALA A 312 8.33 -21.24 -16.23
N TRP A 313 7.42 -20.85 -17.14
CA TRP A 313 7.70 -19.87 -18.18
C TRP A 313 8.12 -18.52 -17.59
N GLU A 314 7.41 -18.03 -16.59
CA GLU A 314 7.67 -16.73 -15.97
C GLU A 314 9.02 -16.72 -15.23
N ILE A 315 9.30 -17.78 -14.46
CA ILE A 315 10.61 -17.98 -13.80
C ILE A 315 11.75 -18.01 -14.83
N ALA A 316 11.55 -18.71 -15.94
CA ALA A 316 12.57 -18.88 -16.97
C ALA A 316 12.86 -17.58 -17.72
N ILE A 317 11.83 -16.81 -18.09
CA ILE A 317 11.97 -15.52 -18.77
C ILE A 317 12.68 -14.50 -17.88
N GLU A 318 12.45 -14.52 -16.57
CA GLU A 318 13.14 -13.65 -15.62
C GLU A 318 14.67 -13.82 -15.69
N GLN A 319 15.15 -15.04 -15.92
CA GLN A 319 16.59 -15.34 -16.03
C GLN A 319 17.27 -14.73 -17.27
N PHE A 320 16.51 -14.17 -18.22
CA PHE A 320 17.08 -13.57 -19.42
C PHE A 320 17.64 -12.17 -19.14
N ARG A 321 17.28 -11.52 -18.04
CA ARG A 321 17.72 -10.16 -17.71
C ARG A 321 19.18 -10.14 -17.20
N PRO A 322 20.03 -9.22 -17.65
CA PRO A 322 21.38 -9.08 -17.12
C PRO A 322 21.36 -8.55 -15.68
N VAL A 323 22.17 -9.19 -14.82
CA VAL A 323 22.59 -9.08 -13.40
C VAL A 323 22.33 -7.78 -12.57
N LEU A 324 21.71 -6.73 -13.10
CA LEU A 324 21.32 -5.51 -12.35
C LEU A 324 19.95 -5.65 -11.64
N SER A 325 19.54 -6.87 -11.29
CA SER A 325 18.30 -7.12 -10.55
C SER A 325 18.55 -7.06 -9.04
N THR A 326 17.78 -6.26 -8.31
CA THR A 326 17.62 -6.45 -6.87
C THR A 326 16.93 -7.78 -6.62
N GLY A 327 17.34 -8.49 -5.58
CA GLY A 327 16.81 -9.80 -5.28
C GLY A 327 16.45 -9.92 -3.83
N ASP A 328 15.19 -10.28 -3.55
CA ASP A 328 14.74 -10.55 -2.19
C ASP A 328 15.45 -11.79 -1.64
N LEU A 329 15.80 -11.74 -0.35
CA LEU A 329 16.40 -12.84 0.38
C LEU A 329 15.30 -13.69 1.01
N SER A 330 15.41 -15.01 0.90
CA SER A 330 14.47 -15.94 1.53
C SER A 330 14.84 -16.16 3.00
N ARG A 331 13.85 -16.53 3.81
CA ARG A 331 14.11 -16.86 5.22
C ARG A 331 15.08 -18.04 5.34
N LYS A 332 16.15 -17.86 6.12
CA LYS A 332 17.11 -18.92 6.44
C LYS A 332 16.71 -19.67 7.72
N PRO A 333 17.04 -20.97 7.85
CA PRO A 333 16.97 -21.67 9.13
C PRO A 333 17.86 -20.97 10.17
N ILE A 334 17.40 -20.93 11.42
CA ILE A 334 18.15 -20.31 12.53
C ILE A 334 19.00 -21.37 13.23
N TRP A 335 18.46 -22.57 13.42
CA TRP A 335 19.07 -23.62 14.24
C TRP A 335 19.78 -24.71 13.43
N ARG A 336 19.62 -24.72 12.10
CA ARG A 336 20.24 -25.70 11.20
C ARG A 336 21.28 -25.08 10.28
N ASP A 337 22.46 -25.70 10.26
CA ASP A 337 23.64 -25.15 9.57
C ASP A 337 23.63 -25.31 8.04
N TYR A 338 22.66 -26.01 7.44
CA TYR A 338 22.71 -26.32 6.00
C TYR A 338 22.57 -25.09 5.08
N ALA A 339 22.13 -23.94 5.60
CA ALA A 339 22.09 -22.68 4.85
C ALA A 339 23.34 -21.81 5.08
N LEU A 340 24.21 -22.20 6.02
CA LEU A 340 25.43 -21.46 6.34
C LEU A 340 26.38 -21.49 5.14
N GLY A 341 26.83 -20.32 4.69
CA GLY A 341 27.67 -20.18 3.50
C GLY A 341 26.93 -20.26 2.15
N TYR A 342 25.61 -20.40 2.16
CA TYR A 342 24.76 -20.36 0.96
C TYR A 342 23.89 -19.10 0.91
N GLY A 343 23.34 -18.79 -0.27
CA GLY A 343 22.60 -17.56 -0.52
C GLY A 343 23.47 -16.36 -0.89
N GLU A 344 24.77 -16.59 -1.09
CA GLU A 344 25.71 -15.67 -1.70
C GLU A 344 25.75 -15.87 -3.22
N PRO A 345 26.30 -14.92 -4.00
CA PRO A 345 26.42 -15.08 -5.44
C PRO A 345 27.22 -16.34 -5.84
N VAL A 346 26.66 -17.15 -6.73
CA VAL A 346 27.33 -18.34 -7.28
C VAL A 346 28.38 -17.96 -8.32
N SER A 347 29.19 -18.95 -8.74
CA SER A 347 30.16 -18.73 -9.81
C SER A 347 29.49 -18.25 -11.10
N VAL A 348 30.17 -17.38 -11.85
CA VAL A 348 29.68 -16.88 -13.15
C VAL A 348 29.41 -18.02 -14.13
N GLY A 349 30.18 -19.11 -14.06
CA GLY A 349 29.98 -20.30 -14.89
C GLY A 349 28.69 -21.04 -14.55
N GLU A 350 28.39 -21.22 -13.26
CA GLU A 350 27.14 -21.84 -12.79
C GLU A 350 25.92 -21.00 -13.19
N ALA A 351 25.95 -19.69 -12.93
CA ALA A 351 24.86 -18.78 -13.28
C ALA A 351 24.58 -18.80 -14.79
N ARG A 352 25.63 -18.74 -15.62
CA ARG A 352 25.50 -18.84 -17.10
C ARG A 352 24.92 -20.17 -17.55
N SER A 353 25.27 -21.26 -16.87
CA SER A 353 24.77 -22.60 -17.21
C SER A 353 23.27 -22.72 -16.94
N PHE A 354 22.79 -22.21 -15.79
CA PHE A 354 21.37 -22.17 -15.49
C PHE A 354 20.59 -21.28 -16.47
N VAL A 355 21.10 -20.07 -16.77
CA VAL A 355 20.50 -19.17 -17.76
C VAL A 355 20.44 -19.82 -19.15
N ALA A 356 21.49 -20.52 -19.58
CA ALA A 356 21.53 -21.22 -20.85
C ALA A 356 20.48 -22.34 -20.91
N HIS A 357 20.31 -23.09 -19.81
CA HIS A 357 19.26 -24.10 -19.69
C HIS A 357 17.87 -23.47 -19.85
N CYS A 358 17.52 -22.43 -19.07
CA CYS A 358 16.23 -21.73 -19.18
C CYS A 358 15.97 -21.20 -20.60
N LYS A 359 16.98 -20.62 -21.26
CA LYS A 359 16.86 -20.13 -22.65
C LYS A 359 16.52 -21.24 -23.63
N ASN A 360 17.19 -22.39 -23.52
CA ASN A 360 16.93 -23.52 -24.41
C ASN A 360 15.54 -24.11 -24.15
N THR A 361 15.14 -24.27 -22.89
CA THR A 361 13.81 -24.76 -22.52
C THR A 361 12.70 -23.86 -23.07
N CYS A 362 12.82 -22.53 -22.96
CA CYS A 362 11.84 -21.61 -23.53
C CYS A 362 11.78 -21.63 -25.06
N LEU A 363 12.86 -21.98 -25.75
CA LEU A 363 12.89 -22.08 -27.21
C LEU A 363 12.39 -23.44 -27.73
N ASP A 364 12.45 -24.49 -26.91
CA ASP A 364 11.91 -25.83 -27.19
C ASP A 364 10.50 -26.01 -26.59
N TRP A 365 9.81 -24.91 -26.31
CA TRP A 365 8.49 -24.96 -25.68
C TRP A 365 7.48 -25.67 -26.59
N THR A 366 6.62 -26.50 -26.00
CA THR A 366 5.72 -27.40 -26.74
C THR A 366 4.75 -26.67 -27.66
N MET A 367 4.17 -25.55 -27.20
CA MET A 367 3.31 -24.68 -27.99
C MET A 367 3.51 -23.21 -27.64
N HIS A 368 3.85 -22.41 -28.65
CA HIS A 368 4.00 -20.97 -28.49
C HIS A 368 2.67 -20.24 -28.69
N THR A 369 2.37 -19.35 -27.75
CA THR A 369 1.28 -18.37 -27.85
C THR A 369 1.84 -16.97 -28.16
N ARG A 370 0.97 -16.03 -28.52
CA ARG A 370 1.34 -14.61 -28.71
C ARG A 370 2.09 -14.03 -27.51
N LYS A 371 1.69 -14.35 -26.26
CA LYS A 371 2.38 -13.90 -25.03
C LYS A 371 3.82 -14.42 -25.01
N THR A 372 4.01 -15.73 -25.17
CA THR A 372 5.33 -16.36 -25.12
C THR A 372 6.28 -15.84 -26.20
N LEU A 373 5.80 -15.66 -27.44
CA LEU A 373 6.63 -15.12 -28.52
C LEU A 373 7.02 -13.66 -28.30
N LYS A 374 6.09 -12.86 -27.77
CA LYS A 374 6.36 -11.48 -27.37
C LYS A 374 7.45 -11.41 -26.29
N ASP A 375 7.40 -12.29 -25.29
CA ASP A 375 8.41 -12.33 -24.23
C ASP A 375 9.80 -12.72 -24.78
N LEU A 376 9.86 -13.70 -25.68
CA LEU A 376 11.10 -14.09 -26.35
C LEU A 376 11.66 -12.98 -27.24
N LEU A 377 10.82 -12.30 -28.03
CA LEU A 377 11.23 -11.17 -28.88
C LEU A 377 11.72 -9.98 -28.06
N THR A 378 11.10 -9.72 -26.91
CA THR A 378 11.56 -8.68 -25.97
C THR A 378 13.00 -8.95 -25.55
N ASN A 379 13.31 -10.20 -25.22
CA ASN A 379 14.62 -10.63 -24.73
C ASN A 379 15.59 -11.15 -25.80
N ALA A 380 15.25 -11.00 -27.10
CA ALA A 380 16.01 -11.62 -28.18
C ALA A 380 17.47 -11.14 -28.32
N GLU A 381 17.85 -9.98 -27.77
CA GLU A 381 19.24 -9.52 -27.75
C GLU A 381 20.16 -10.38 -26.87
N ASN A 382 19.58 -11.06 -25.88
CA ASN A 382 20.32 -11.91 -24.96
C ASN A 382 20.49 -13.33 -25.52
N LEU A 383 20.03 -13.59 -26.74
CA LEU A 383 20.10 -14.88 -27.41
C LEU A 383 21.33 -14.98 -28.32
N SER A 384 21.89 -16.19 -28.41
CA SER A 384 22.95 -16.48 -29.38
C SER A 384 22.42 -16.54 -30.81
N SER A 385 23.32 -16.55 -31.80
CA SER A 385 22.99 -16.66 -33.22
C SER A 385 22.08 -17.86 -33.55
N ASN A 386 22.39 -19.04 -32.99
CA ASN A 386 21.59 -20.25 -33.15
C ASN A 386 20.19 -20.10 -32.51
N GLN A 387 20.14 -19.52 -31.31
CA GLN A 387 18.88 -19.28 -30.60
C GLN A 387 17.97 -18.28 -31.33
N LEU A 388 18.54 -17.24 -31.96
CA LEU A 388 17.82 -16.31 -32.83
C LEU A 388 17.21 -17.01 -34.05
N ALA A 389 17.94 -17.95 -34.67
CA ALA A 389 17.42 -18.73 -35.80
C ALA A 389 16.25 -19.64 -35.38
N ARG A 390 16.31 -20.23 -34.18
CA ARG A 390 15.21 -21.01 -33.59
C ARG A 390 13.99 -20.13 -33.30
N LEU A 391 14.19 -18.96 -32.68
CA LEU A 391 13.12 -17.99 -32.44
C LEU A 391 12.45 -17.56 -33.75
N LYS A 392 13.24 -17.24 -34.78
CA LYS A 392 12.72 -16.89 -36.12
C LYS A 392 11.78 -17.98 -36.63
N ARG A 393 12.22 -19.25 -36.58
CA ARG A 393 11.42 -20.40 -37.04
C ARG A 393 10.12 -20.51 -36.25
N ALA A 394 10.18 -20.40 -34.91
CA ALA A 394 9.00 -20.47 -34.06
C ALA A 394 7.96 -19.39 -34.42
N VAL A 395 8.39 -18.14 -34.64
CA VAL A 395 7.48 -17.05 -35.01
C VAL A 395 6.92 -17.25 -36.42
N THR A 396 7.74 -17.67 -37.39
CA THR A 396 7.28 -17.90 -38.77
C THR A 396 6.29 -19.05 -38.87
N GLU A 397 6.48 -20.14 -38.12
CA GLU A 397 5.50 -21.24 -38.09
C GLU A 397 4.20 -20.82 -37.40
N TRP A 398 4.28 -20.13 -36.26
CA TRP A 398 3.10 -19.61 -35.57
C TRP A 398 2.28 -18.63 -36.42
N ALA A 399 2.96 -17.78 -37.21
CA ALA A 399 2.33 -16.80 -38.08
C ALA A 399 1.44 -17.42 -39.17
N LYS A 400 1.73 -18.65 -39.63
CA LYS A 400 0.93 -19.35 -40.65
C LYS A 400 -0.47 -19.73 -40.16
N THR A 401 -0.61 -19.98 -38.86
CA THR A 401 -1.87 -20.42 -38.24
C THR A 401 -2.57 -19.29 -37.47
N ALA A 402 -1.89 -18.16 -37.25
CA ALA A 402 -2.41 -17.04 -36.46
C ALA A 402 -3.36 -16.15 -37.28
N ASP A 403 -4.36 -15.60 -36.59
CA ASP A 403 -5.25 -14.60 -37.16
C ASP A 403 -4.52 -13.27 -37.43
N ASP A 404 -5.14 -12.41 -38.25
CA ASP A 404 -4.57 -11.10 -38.62
C ASP A 404 -4.39 -10.19 -37.39
N ARG A 405 -5.27 -10.32 -36.38
CA ARG A 405 -5.22 -9.56 -35.14
C ARG A 405 -3.96 -9.84 -34.34
N ASP A 406 -3.65 -11.11 -34.10
CA ASP A 406 -2.49 -11.52 -33.33
C ASP A 406 -1.19 -11.31 -34.12
N ARG A 407 -1.21 -11.50 -35.45
CA ARG A 407 -0.12 -11.11 -36.36
C ARG A 407 0.19 -9.61 -36.26
N ALA A 408 -0.80 -8.74 -36.40
CA ALA A 408 -0.65 -7.29 -36.29
C ALA A 408 -0.09 -6.86 -34.92
N ARG A 409 -0.60 -7.45 -33.83
CA ARG A 409 -0.15 -7.15 -32.47
C ARG A 409 1.32 -7.53 -32.23
N LEU A 410 1.75 -8.67 -32.75
CA LEU A 410 3.14 -9.12 -32.61
C LEU A 410 4.06 -8.32 -33.54
N ARG A 411 3.62 -8.02 -34.77
CA ARG A 411 4.33 -7.15 -35.73
C ARG A 411 4.62 -5.78 -35.14
N GLU A 412 3.62 -5.17 -34.50
CA GLU A 412 3.76 -3.88 -33.83
C GLU A 412 4.77 -3.95 -32.67
N HIS A 413 4.79 -5.04 -31.90
CA HIS A 413 5.77 -5.23 -30.84
C HIS A 413 7.21 -5.28 -31.37
N VAL A 414 7.43 -5.96 -32.52
CA VAL A 414 8.74 -6.00 -33.19
C VAL A 414 9.15 -4.60 -33.65
N ARG A 415 8.23 -3.87 -34.31
CA ARG A 415 8.46 -2.50 -34.82
C ARG A 415 8.98 -1.56 -33.73
N VAL A 416 8.26 -1.51 -32.60
CA VAL A 416 8.60 -0.63 -31.47
C VAL A 416 9.88 -1.07 -30.76
N SER A 417 10.07 -2.38 -30.55
CA SER A 417 11.20 -2.91 -29.79
C SER A 417 12.53 -2.67 -30.50
N MET A 418 12.59 -2.82 -31.83
CA MET A 418 13.80 -2.55 -32.63
C MET A 418 14.29 -1.10 -32.48
N LYS A 419 13.40 -0.11 -32.53
CA LYS A 419 13.80 1.30 -32.42
C LYS A 419 14.34 1.65 -31.03
N ARG A 420 13.62 1.27 -29.97
CA ARG A 420 14.04 1.57 -28.58
C ARG A 420 15.49 1.14 -28.34
N LYS A 421 15.88 0.01 -28.93
CA LYS A 421 17.22 -0.56 -28.85
C LYS A 421 18.25 0.23 -29.66
N GLN A 422 17.97 0.56 -30.93
CA GLN A 422 18.85 1.40 -31.75
C GLN A 422 19.04 2.82 -31.17
N ARG A 423 17.99 3.44 -30.62
CA ARG A 423 18.06 4.76 -29.98
C ARG A 423 18.89 4.76 -28.68
N ARG A 424 18.80 3.69 -27.88
CA ARG A 424 19.64 3.52 -26.69
C ARG A 424 21.13 3.42 -27.06
N ALA A 425 21.45 2.68 -28.13
CA ALA A 425 22.81 2.58 -28.64
C ALA A 425 23.33 3.90 -29.25
N SER A 426 22.47 4.70 -29.90
CA SER A 426 22.90 5.98 -30.49
C SER A 426 23.08 7.10 -29.47
N LYS A 427 22.28 7.13 -28.39
CA LYS A 427 22.37 8.16 -27.33
C LYS A 427 23.38 7.85 -26.23
N ASN A 428 23.74 6.58 -26.06
CA ASN A 428 24.68 6.17 -25.02
C ASN A 428 25.78 5.29 -25.63
N THR A 429 26.98 5.86 -25.76
CA THR A 429 28.16 5.21 -26.33
C THR A 429 28.60 3.95 -25.56
N SER A 430 28.13 3.76 -24.32
CA SER A 430 28.36 2.55 -23.52
C SER A 430 27.44 1.37 -23.88
N VAL A 431 26.36 1.61 -24.65
CA VAL A 431 25.41 0.58 -25.08
C VAL A 431 25.82 0.06 -26.46
N ARG A 432 26.09 -1.24 -26.57
CA ARG A 432 26.46 -1.86 -27.85
C ARG A 432 25.28 -1.79 -28.85
N PRO A 433 25.55 -1.49 -30.13
CA PRO A 433 24.52 -1.55 -31.16
C PRO A 433 23.99 -2.98 -31.33
N PRO A 434 22.72 -3.14 -31.74
CA PRO A 434 22.14 -4.46 -31.99
C PRO A 434 22.95 -5.21 -33.06
N SER A 435 23.12 -6.53 -32.87
CA SER A 435 23.88 -7.35 -33.80
C SER A 435 23.20 -7.41 -35.18
N ARG A 436 24.00 -7.55 -36.24
CA ARG A 436 23.48 -7.70 -37.61
C ARG A 436 22.47 -8.86 -37.72
N GLN A 437 22.76 -9.98 -37.07
CA GLN A 437 21.89 -11.15 -37.05
C GLN A 437 20.55 -10.88 -36.34
N TYR A 438 20.55 -10.07 -35.28
CA TYR A 438 19.31 -9.65 -34.62
C TYR A 438 18.46 -8.78 -35.56
N ILE A 439 19.07 -7.84 -36.28
CA ILE A 439 18.36 -6.97 -37.24
C ILE A 439 17.76 -7.81 -38.37
N GLU A 440 18.54 -8.72 -38.97
CA GLU A 440 18.08 -9.61 -40.04
C GLU A 440 16.94 -10.53 -39.56
N MET A 441 17.04 -11.07 -38.34
CA MET A 441 15.97 -11.85 -37.72
C MET A 441 14.70 -11.01 -37.57
N ALA A 442 14.81 -9.81 -36.98
CA ALA A 442 13.66 -8.98 -36.68
C ALA A 442 12.98 -8.43 -37.96
N GLN A 443 13.73 -8.06 -38.99
CA GLN A 443 13.18 -7.70 -40.31
C GLN A 443 12.43 -8.88 -40.96
N SER A 444 13.01 -10.09 -40.89
CA SER A 444 12.36 -11.27 -41.43
C SER A 444 11.07 -11.62 -40.68
N VAL A 445 11.07 -11.51 -39.36
CA VAL A 445 9.88 -11.74 -38.52
C VAL A 445 8.83 -10.67 -38.79
N PHE A 446 9.23 -9.39 -38.93
CA PHE A 446 8.31 -8.29 -39.23
C PHE A 446 7.55 -8.50 -40.55
N ARG A 447 8.22 -8.99 -41.59
CA ARG A 447 7.59 -9.36 -42.87
C ARG A 447 6.69 -10.59 -42.76
N ALA A 448 7.12 -11.61 -42.02
CA ALA A 448 6.32 -12.83 -41.83
C ALA A 448 5.01 -12.60 -41.05
N LEU A 449 4.94 -11.51 -40.26
CA LEU A 449 3.77 -11.14 -39.45
C LEU A 449 2.83 -10.14 -40.15
N GLU A 450 2.99 -9.92 -41.46
CA GLU A 450 2.12 -9.04 -42.24
C GLU A 450 0.65 -9.56 -42.21
N PRO A 451 -0.31 -8.75 -41.74
CA PRO A 451 -1.74 -9.08 -41.82
C PRO A 451 -2.23 -9.07 -43.26
N SER A 452 -3.30 -9.82 -43.54
CA SER A 452 -3.95 -9.84 -44.86
C SER A 452 -5.07 -8.80 -45.01
N ASP A 453 -5.75 -8.43 -43.92
CA ASP A 453 -6.75 -7.36 -43.85
C ASP A 453 -6.11 -5.97 -43.67
N LEU A 454 -6.45 -5.03 -44.58
CA LEU A 454 -5.99 -3.63 -44.55
C LEU A 454 -6.27 -2.94 -43.21
N VAL A 455 -7.38 -3.26 -42.55
CA VAL A 455 -7.72 -2.65 -41.26
C VAL A 455 -6.69 -3.04 -40.19
N TRP A 456 -6.27 -4.30 -40.16
CA TRP A 456 -5.24 -4.79 -39.23
C TRP A 456 -3.83 -4.33 -39.62
N GLU A 457 -3.59 -4.12 -40.91
CA GLU A 457 -2.34 -3.51 -41.40
C GLU A 457 -2.16 -2.08 -40.88
N TYR A 458 -3.22 -1.26 -40.89
CA TYR A 458 -3.18 0.14 -40.49
C TYR A 458 -3.55 0.40 -39.02
N ALA A 459 -4.11 -0.58 -38.29
CA ALA A 459 -4.57 -0.42 -36.91
C ALA A 459 -3.52 0.18 -35.95
N TRP A 460 -2.23 -0.10 -36.15
CA TRP A 460 -1.16 0.43 -35.31
C TRP A 460 -1.04 1.96 -35.36
N LEU A 461 -1.43 2.61 -36.47
CA LEU A 461 -1.46 4.07 -36.62
C LEU A 461 -2.49 4.72 -35.68
N PHE A 462 -3.55 4.00 -35.34
CA PHE A 462 -4.67 4.43 -34.52
C PHE A 462 -4.69 3.76 -33.14
N LYS A 463 -3.59 3.10 -32.74
CA LYS A 463 -3.49 2.42 -31.44
C LYS A 463 -3.38 3.38 -30.26
N ASN A 464 -2.79 4.55 -30.47
CA ASN A 464 -2.69 5.62 -29.48
C ASN A 464 -2.75 6.97 -30.20
N PRO A 465 -3.18 8.06 -29.54
CA PRO A 465 -3.10 9.40 -30.11
C PRO A 465 -1.68 9.76 -30.58
N TRP A 466 -0.67 9.34 -29.82
CA TRP A 466 0.74 9.48 -30.13
C TRP A 466 1.31 8.20 -30.78
N ILE A 467 1.79 8.30 -32.02
CA ILE A 467 2.41 7.16 -32.72
C ILE A 467 3.80 6.90 -32.12
N GLN A 468 4.01 5.69 -31.59
CA GLN A 468 5.35 5.23 -31.22
C GLN A 468 6.20 5.05 -32.48
N GLU A 469 7.37 5.67 -32.50
CA GLU A 469 8.25 5.79 -33.67
C GLU A 469 8.69 4.43 -34.25
N SER A 470 8.94 4.36 -35.57
CA SER A 470 9.52 3.18 -36.25
C SER A 470 11.04 3.28 -36.35
N TRP A 471 11.70 2.16 -36.71
CA TRP A 471 13.14 2.08 -36.95
C TRP A 471 13.59 2.87 -38.20
N ASP A 472 12.69 3.17 -39.14
CA ASP A 472 12.97 4.06 -40.28
C ASP A 472 13.11 5.55 -39.89
N ASP A 473 12.67 5.94 -38.69
CA ASP A 473 12.62 7.34 -38.23
C ASP A 473 13.88 7.74 -37.41
N ILE A 474 15.06 7.17 -37.70
CA ILE A 474 16.27 7.30 -36.86
C ILE A 474 17.08 8.56 -37.17
N GLN A 475 16.92 9.18 -38.35
CA GLN A 475 17.74 10.33 -38.75
C GLN A 475 17.18 11.71 -38.35
N ASP A 476 15.90 11.83 -37.97
CA ASP A 476 15.21 13.13 -37.78
C ASP A 476 14.80 13.40 -36.29
N ASP A 477 15.73 13.37 -35.34
CA ASP A 477 15.41 13.56 -33.89
C ASP A 477 15.24 15.04 -33.45
N THR A 478 15.00 16.01 -34.35
CA THR A 478 15.00 17.45 -33.96
C THR A 478 13.74 18.28 -34.25
N ASN A 479 12.75 17.81 -35.03
CA ASN A 479 11.55 18.63 -35.32
C ASN A 479 10.23 17.90 -35.04
N LEU A 480 9.68 18.15 -33.84
CA LEU A 480 8.38 17.62 -33.40
C LEU A 480 7.24 17.97 -34.38
N ARG A 481 7.24 19.17 -34.98
CA ARG A 481 6.21 19.60 -35.93
C ARG A 481 6.28 18.83 -37.25
N ALA A 482 7.47 18.67 -37.82
CA ALA A 482 7.65 17.89 -39.05
C ALA A 482 7.22 16.44 -38.87
N ARG A 483 7.42 15.90 -37.66
CA ARG A 483 7.00 14.56 -37.29
C ARG A 483 5.49 14.44 -37.12
N ASP A 484 4.84 15.37 -36.44
CA ASP A 484 3.38 15.38 -36.33
C ASP A 484 2.74 15.47 -37.72
N GLN A 485 3.34 16.24 -38.63
CA GLN A 485 2.92 16.32 -40.03
C GLN A 485 3.10 14.98 -40.77
N LYS A 486 4.22 14.26 -40.56
CA LYS A 486 4.44 12.92 -41.14
C LYS A 486 3.47 11.86 -40.58
N ASN A 487 3.25 11.86 -39.27
CA ASN A 487 2.30 10.94 -38.64
C ASN A 487 0.87 11.21 -39.11
N ARG A 488 0.51 12.49 -39.24
CA ARG A 488 -0.77 12.92 -39.79
C ARG A 488 -0.92 12.48 -41.26
N SER A 489 0.11 12.64 -42.10
CA SER A 489 0.04 12.20 -43.50
C SER A 489 -0.10 10.69 -43.63
N LEU A 490 0.61 9.89 -42.81
CA LEU A 490 0.44 8.44 -42.78
C LEU A 490 -0.98 8.03 -42.38
N ARG A 491 -1.55 8.65 -41.34
CA ARG A 491 -2.94 8.41 -40.91
C ARG A 491 -3.94 8.81 -41.99
N MET A 492 -3.76 9.97 -42.64
CA MET A 492 -4.63 10.39 -43.73
C MET A 492 -4.56 9.45 -44.93
N ASN A 493 -3.37 8.94 -45.27
CA ASN A 493 -3.22 7.94 -46.34
C ASN A 493 -3.94 6.63 -45.99
N ALA A 494 -3.78 6.14 -44.75
CA ALA A 494 -4.50 4.96 -44.29
C ALA A 494 -6.03 5.15 -44.35
N VAL A 495 -6.54 6.32 -43.96
CA VAL A 495 -7.97 6.65 -44.10
C VAL A 495 -8.40 6.65 -45.56
N ARG A 496 -7.62 7.24 -46.48
CA ARG A 496 -7.92 7.24 -47.92
C ARG A 496 -7.94 5.82 -48.51
N ASP A 497 -6.96 5.00 -48.17
CA ASP A 497 -6.83 3.63 -48.69
C ASP A 497 -7.99 2.75 -48.19
N VAL A 498 -8.33 2.85 -46.89
CA VAL A 498 -9.45 2.13 -46.30
C VAL A 498 -10.78 2.63 -46.87
N LEU A 499 -10.98 3.95 -46.98
CA LEU A 499 -12.21 4.52 -47.53
C LEU A 499 -12.43 4.13 -49.00
N SER A 500 -11.37 4.12 -49.82
CA SER A 500 -11.46 3.74 -51.23
C SER A 500 -11.68 2.25 -51.47
N THR A 501 -11.19 1.39 -50.57
CA THR A 501 -11.26 -0.08 -50.74
C THR A 501 -12.45 -0.71 -50.00
N LEU A 502 -12.77 -0.20 -48.81
CA LEU A 502 -13.73 -0.79 -47.86
C LEU A 502 -14.89 0.15 -47.50
N GLY A 503 -14.95 1.36 -48.06
CA GLY A 503 -16.03 2.33 -47.83
C GLY A 503 -16.05 2.91 -46.41
N HIS A 504 -17.15 3.59 -46.08
CA HIS A 504 -17.35 4.22 -44.77
C HIS A 504 -17.39 3.19 -43.62
N ASP A 505 -18.00 2.03 -43.82
CA ASP A 505 -18.03 0.93 -42.84
C ASP A 505 -16.62 0.40 -42.52
N GLY A 506 -15.74 0.33 -43.52
CA GLY A 506 -14.34 -0.03 -43.32
C GLY A 506 -13.59 0.97 -42.45
N LEU A 507 -13.92 2.26 -42.55
CA LEU A 507 -13.34 3.32 -41.74
C LEU A 507 -13.85 3.28 -40.29
N VAL A 508 -15.14 2.99 -40.10
CA VAL A 508 -15.71 2.73 -38.76
C VAL A 508 -15.00 1.52 -38.12
N ARG A 509 -14.80 0.43 -38.88
CA ARG A 509 -14.05 -0.74 -38.43
C ARG A 509 -12.60 -0.40 -38.06
N LEU A 510 -11.91 0.45 -38.84
CA LEU A 510 -10.55 0.89 -38.56
C LEU A 510 -10.45 1.67 -37.24
N ALA A 511 -11.40 2.57 -36.99
CA ALA A 511 -11.43 3.39 -35.78
C ALA A 511 -11.51 2.54 -34.50
N PHE A 512 -12.31 1.47 -34.51
CA PHE A 512 -12.50 0.57 -33.36
C PHE A 512 -11.52 -0.60 -33.28
N THR A 513 -10.82 -0.89 -34.37
CA THR A 513 -9.68 -1.81 -34.35
C THR A 513 -8.48 -1.18 -33.65
N GLY A 514 -8.36 0.16 -33.75
CA GLY A 514 -7.47 0.99 -32.94
C GLY A 514 -8.00 1.27 -31.54
N ASN A 515 -7.32 2.15 -30.81
CA ASN A 515 -7.74 2.66 -29.48
C ASN A 515 -7.71 4.20 -29.46
N ALA A 516 -7.91 4.82 -30.63
CA ALA A 516 -7.96 6.27 -30.83
C ALA A 516 -9.06 6.65 -31.86
N PRO A 517 -10.34 6.36 -31.56
CA PRO A 517 -11.45 6.65 -32.47
C PRO A 517 -11.60 8.15 -32.75
N ASP A 518 -11.33 9.01 -31.77
CA ASP A 518 -11.25 10.48 -31.89
C ASP A 518 -10.28 10.92 -33.00
N VAL A 519 -9.10 10.32 -33.03
CA VAL A 519 -8.08 10.61 -34.04
C VAL A 519 -8.51 10.09 -35.40
N ALA A 520 -9.10 8.89 -35.48
CA ALA A 520 -9.63 8.36 -36.74
C ALA A 520 -10.70 9.30 -37.33
N GLY A 521 -11.61 9.79 -36.48
CA GLY A 521 -12.62 10.77 -36.86
C GLY A 521 -12.02 12.09 -37.32
N ALA A 522 -11.04 12.62 -36.58
CA ALA A 522 -10.37 13.86 -36.95
C ALA A 522 -9.62 13.77 -38.29
N MET A 523 -9.05 12.60 -38.60
CA MET A 523 -8.42 12.36 -39.91
C MET A 523 -9.46 12.19 -41.01
N ALA A 524 -10.58 11.52 -40.73
CA ALA A 524 -11.71 11.42 -41.65
C ALA A 524 -12.27 12.79 -42.03
N GLY A 525 -12.46 13.70 -41.06
CA GLY A 525 -12.96 15.06 -41.30
C GLY A 525 -12.02 15.96 -42.11
N GLN A 526 -10.76 15.56 -42.26
CA GLN A 526 -9.77 16.25 -43.11
C GLN A 526 -9.60 15.62 -44.50
N VAL A 527 -10.10 14.39 -44.68
CA VAL A 527 -10.04 13.65 -45.95
C VAL A 527 -11.37 13.77 -46.70
N ILE A 528 -12.49 13.84 -45.98
CA ILE A 528 -13.85 13.93 -46.52
C ILE A 528 -14.26 15.41 -46.62
N ASP A 529 -14.12 15.97 -47.81
CA ASP A 529 -14.40 17.38 -48.07
C ASP A 529 -15.82 17.66 -48.60
N ASP A 530 -16.47 16.67 -49.22
CA ASP A 530 -17.79 16.82 -49.82
C ASP A 530 -18.94 16.56 -48.84
N GLN A 531 -19.97 17.41 -48.86
CA GLN A 531 -21.08 17.35 -47.90
C GLN A 531 -21.82 16.00 -47.94
N SER A 532 -22.02 15.43 -49.14
CA SER A 532 -22.75 14.16 -49.28
C SER A 532 -22.00 12.98 -48.63
N SER A 533 -20.67 12.93 -48.76
CA SER A 533 -19.85 11.92 -48.09
C SER A 533 -19.68 12.20 -46.59
N GLN A 534 -19.74 13.46 -46.15
CA GLN A 534 -19.81 13.80 -44.71
C GLN A 534 -21.09 13.27 -44.08
N GLU A 535 -22.23 13.46 -44.74
CA GLU A 535 -23.52 12.89 -44.34
C GLU A 535 -23.49 11.36 -44.35
N ALA A 536 -22.95 10.74 -45.40
CA ALA A 536 -22.81 9.28 -45.50
C ALA A 536 -21.92 8.69 -44.39
N PHE A 537 -20.81 9.35 -44.05
CA PHE A 537 -19.94 8.90 -42.96
C PHE A 537 -20.63 9.04 -41.60
N ALA A 538 -21.30 10.17 -41.34
CA ALA A 538 -22.03 10.37 -40.10
C ALA A 538 -23.14 9.33 -39.93
N ASN A 539 -23.90 9.05 -40.99
CA ASN A 539 -24.92 7.99 -40.98
C ASN A 539 -24.30 6.61 -40.75
N ALA A 540 -23.18 6.26 -41.41
CA ALA A 540 -22.50 4.99 -41.17
C ALA A 540 -22.07 4.79 -39.71
N VAL A 541 -21.66 5.86 -39.01
CA VAL A 541 -21.36 5.81 -37.57
C VAL A 541 -22.62 5.65 -36.72
N LEU A 542 -23.71 6.32 -37.08
CA LEU A 542 -24.99 6.28 -36.35
C LEU A 542 -25.73 4.94 -36.55
N ASP A 543 -25.63 4.35 -37.74
CA ASP A 543 -26.25 3.07 -38.10
C ASP A 543 -25.52 1.88 -37.46
N ASP A 544 -24.20 1.99 -37.21
CA ASP A 544 -23.40 0.91 -36.60
C ASP A 544 -23.77 0.66 -35.13
N ALA A 545 -24.07 1.72 -34.35
CA ALA A 545 -24.56 1.60 -32.98
C ALA A 545 -25.30 2.86 -32.48
N PRO A 546 -26.26 2.71 -31.53
CA PRO A 546 -26.92 3.85 -30.89
C PRO A 546 -25.93 4.78 -30.19
N ILE A 547 -25.84 6.03 -30.67
CA ILE A 547 -24.84 7.00 -30.20
C ILE A 547 -24.95 7.32 -28.71
N LEU A 548 -26.16 7.31 -28.13
CA LEU A 548 -26.40 7.63 -26.73
C LEU A 548 -25.72 6.63 -25.76
N GLY A 549 -25.55 5.38 -26.18
CA GLY A 549 -24.97 4.32 -25.35
C GLY A 549 -23.51 3.96 -25.66
N SER A 550 -22.89 4.56 -26.69
CA SER A 550 -21.57 4.14 -27.17
C SER A 550 -20.50 5.23 -27.15
N GLN A 551 -19.67 5.24 -26.11
CA GLN A 551 -18.55 6.19 -25.96
C GLN A 551 -17.52 6.16 -27.10
N PRO A 552 -17.14 4.99 -27.68
CA PRO A 552 -16.24 4.94 -28.83
C PRO A 552 -16.82 5.64 -30.06
N HIS A 553 -18.10 5.42 -30.37
CA HIS A 553 -18.80 6.07 -31.49
C HIS A 553 -18.95 7.57 -31.29
N GLN A 554 -19.25 7.99 -30.05
CA GLN A 554 -19.27 9.41 -29.67
C GLN A 554 -17.90 10.05 -29.91
N SER A 555 -16.82 9.37 -29.55
CA SER A 555 -15.46 9.87 -29.73
C SER A 555 -15.08 9.96 -31.22
N LEU A 556 -15.45 8.94 -32.03
CA LEU A 556 -15.25 8.94 -33.48
C LEU A 556 -15.97 10.11 -34.15
N LEU A 557 -17.25 10.29 -33.87
CA LEU A 557 -18.06 11.33 -34.48
C LEU A 557 -17.67 12.72 -33.95
N GLY A 558 -17.36 12.86 -32.67
CA GLY A 558 -16.87 14.11 -32.09
C GLY A 558 -15.53 14.56 -32.69
N GLY A 559 -14.59 13.64 -32.90
CA GLY A 559 -13.34 13.93 -33.61
C GLY A 559 -13.58 14.41 -35.05
N PHE A 560 -14.53 13.79 -35.75
CA PHE A 560 -14.95 14.17 -37.10
C PHE A 560 -15.59 15.57 -37.15
N LEU A 561 -16.59 15.82 -36.30
CA LEU A 561 -17.29 17.11 -36.20
C LEU A 561 -16.35 18.25 -35.83
N CYS A 562 -15.41 18.01 -34.93
CA CYS A 562 -14.39 18.99 -34.57
C CYS A 562 -13.46 19.32 -35.75
N ALA A 563 -13.12 18.34 -36.60
CA ALA A 563 -12.18 18.53 -37.70
C ALA A 563 -12.79 19.26 -38.92
N ILE A 564 -14.09 19.05 -39.21
CA ILE A 564 -14.79 19.78 -40.28
C ILE A 564 -15.11 21.24 -39.90
N GLY A 565 -15.04 21.57 -38.61
CA GLY A 565 -15.26 22.92 -38.07
C GLY A 565 -16.73 23.22 -37.75
N CYS A 566 -16.96 24.15 -36.82
CA CYS A 566 -18.27 24.39 -36.19
C CYS A 566 -19.39 24.73 -37.18
N GLN A 567 -19.13 25.55 -38.20
CA GLN A 567 -20.18 25.91 -39.15
C GLN A 567 -20.65 24.72 -39.98
N ARG A 568 -19.72 23.86 -40.44
CA ARG A 568 -20.06 22.65 -41.19
C ARG A 568 -20.69 21.59 -40.29
N ALA A 569 -20.23 21.48 -39.05
CA ALA A 569 -20.83 20.61 -38.05
C ALA A 569 -22.29 20.98 -37.77
N ILE A 570 -22.61 22.27 -37.60
CA ILE A 570 -24.00 22.74 -37.43
C ILE A 570 -24.85 22.38 -38.66
N THR A 571 -24.34 22.61 -39.88
CA THR A 571 -25.05 22.24 -41.11
C THR A 571 -25.29 20.74 -41.21
N LEU A 572 -24.30 19.92 -40.86
CA LEU A 572 -24.43 18.46 -40.85
C LEU A 572 -25.47 17.99 -39.83
N VAL A 573 -25.47 18.57 -38.63
CA VAL A 573 -26.49 18.29 -37.60
C VAL A 573 -27.89 18.69 -38.09
N ASP A 574 -28.02 19.81 -38.80
CA ASP A 574 -29.29 20.22 -39.41
C ASP A 574 -29.78 19.23 -40.47
N CYS A 575 -28.89 18.68 -41.29
CA CYS A 575 -29.21 17.63 -42.26
C CYS A 575 -29.63 16.31 -41.60
N LEU A 576 -29.06 15.96 -40.45
CA LEU A 576 -29.38 14.75 -39.69
C LEU A 576 -30.64 14.89 -38.81
N SER A 577 -31.03 16.13 -38.48
CA SER A 577 -32.16 16.45 -37.60
C SER A 577 -33.51 15.85 -37.97
N PRO A 578 -33.93 15.73 -39.25
CA PRO A 578 -35.25 15.19 -39.59
C PRO A 578 -35.37 13.68 -39.34
N ALA A 579 -34.24 12.99 -39.20
CA ALA A 579 -34.17 11.54 -39.11
C ALA A 579 -33.99 11.02 -37.66
N HIS A 580 -33.77 11.91 -36.69
CA HIS A 580 -33.38 11.54 -35.33
C HIS A 580 -34.19 12.28 -34.26
N ASP A 581 -34.24 11.71 -33.06
CA ASP A 581 -34.94 12.28 -31.92
C ASP A 581 -34.16 13.45 -31.28
N GLU A 582 -34.83 14.15 -30.36
CA GLU A 582 -34.28 15.33 -29.67
C GLU A 582 -33.01 14.99 -28.86
N ASP A 583 -32.94 13.79 -28.27
CA ASP A 583 -31.83 13.40 -27.40
C ASP A 583 -30.56 13.07 -28.21
N VAL A 584 -30.69 12.41 -29.37
CA VAL A 584 -29.59 12.24 -30.32
C VAL A 584 -29.11 13.59 -30.83
N LEU A 585 -30.02 14.54 -31.11
CA LEU A 585 -29.64 15.87 -31.57
C LEU A 585 -28.87 16.66 -30.51
N VAL A 586 -29.34 16.65 -29.26
CA VAL A 586 -28.59 17.23 -28.12
C VAL A 586 -27.21 16.61 -28.04
N LYS A 587 -27.09 15.28 -28.19
CA LYS A 587 -25.80 14.60 -28.12
C LYS A 587 -24.86 15.00 -29.25
N LEU A 588 -25.35 15.10 -30.49
CA LEU A 588 -24.56 15.56 -31.64
C LEU A 588 -24.05 17.01 -31.45
N LEU A 589 -24.86 17.88 -30.85
CA LEU A 589 -24.47 19.23 -30.49
C LEU A 589 -23.42 19.23 -29.37
N CYS A 590 -23.52 18.35 -28.37
CA CYS A 590 -22.48 18.19 -27.34
C CYS A 590 -21.15 17.65 -27.89
N LEU A 591 -21.17 16.89 -28.98
CA LEU A 591 -19.97 16.37 -29.67
C LEU A 591 -19.38 17.37 -30.67
N SER A 592 -20.13 18.41 -31.01
CA SER A 592 -19.66 19.52 -31.85
C SER A 592 -18.72 20.44 -31.05
N GLY A 593 -18.08 21.41 -31.72
CA GLY A 593 -17.16 22.33 -31.05
C GLY A 593 -17.83 23.11 -29.91
N PHE A 594 -17.14 23.25 -28.78
CA PHE A 594 -17.61 24.01 -27.62
C PHE A 594 -17.37 25.51 -27.82
N GLU A 595 -18.18 26.13 -28.67
CA GLU A 595 -18.02 27.52 -29.12
C GLU A 595 -19.36 28.28 -29.16
N ARG A 596 -19.29 29.62 -29.18
CA ARG A 596 -20.45 30.51 -29.16
C ARG A 596 -21.46 30.22 -30.27
N ALA A 597 -20.99 29.83 -31.46
CA ALA A 597 -21.86 29.49 -32.59
C ALA A 597 -22.80 28.31 -32.27
N VAL A 598 -22.28 27.27 -31.59
CA VAL A 598 -23.08 26.10 -31.17
C VAL A 598 -24.04 26.49 -30.05
N TRP A 599 -23.61 27.30 -29.08
CA TRP A 599 -24.50 27.74 -27.99
C TRP A 599 -25.65 28.61 -28.48
N ASN A 600 -25.39 29.48 -29.46
CA ASN A 600 -26.44 30.28 -30.11
C ASN A 600 -27.44 29.38 -30.87
N LYS A 601 -26.95 28.32 -31.54
CA LYS A 601 -27.81 27.32 -32.19
C LYS A 601 -28.67 26.58 -31.17
N VAL A 602 -28.06 26.07 -30.09
CA VAL A 602 -28.77 25.40 -28.98
C VAL A 602 -29.87 26.29 -28.41
N HIS A 603 -29.56 27.56 -28.16
CA HIS A 603 -30.54 28.53 -27.66
C HIS A 603 -31.70 28.76 -28.65
N GLY A 604 -31.41 28.79 -29.95
CA GLY A 604 -32.41 28.93 -31.01
C GLY A 604 -33.35 27.72 -31.19
N LEU A 605 -33.03 26.57 -30.60
CA LEU A 605 -33.85 25.35 -30.66
C LEU A 605 -34.88 25.24 -29.50
N GLY A 606 -34.84 26.16 -28.53
CA GLY A 606 -35.79 26.25 -27.42
C GLY A 606 -35.19 25.93 -26.04
N ASP A 607 -35.96 26.21 -24.99
CA ASP A 607 -35.51 26.11 -23.59
C ASP A 607 -35.27 24.65 -23.15
N THR A 608 -36.08 23.71 -23.64
CA THR A 608 -35.94 22.27 -23.31
C THR A 608 -34.62 21.69 -23.82
N VAL A 609 -34.30 21.93 -25.09
CA VAL A 609 -33.03 21.54 -25.72
C VAL A 609 -31.85 22.23 -25.05
N THR A 610 -32.01 23.52 -24.70
CA THR A 610 -30.99 24.28 -23.99
C THR A 610 -30.66 23.66 -22.62
N GLN A 611 -31.68 23.35 -21.82
CA GLN A 611 -31.49 22.73 -20.51
C GLN A 611 -30.84 21.34 -20.63
N LYS A 612 -31.31 20.50 -21.56
CA LYS A 612 -30.71 19.19 -21.83
C LYS A 612 -29.25 19.28 -22.26
N TYR A 613 -28.92 20.19 -23.18
CA TYR A 613 -27.54 20.40 -23.62
C TYR A 613 -26.60 20.74 -22.45
N TRP A 614 -26.95 21.74 -21.62
CA TRP A 614 -26.10 22.13 -20.48
C TRP A 614 -26.01 21.03 -19.41
N SER A 615 -27.05 20.21 -19.26
CA SER A 615 -27.02 19.05 -18.37
C SER A 615 -26.06 17.95 -18.84
N CYS A 616 -25.80 17.83 -20.15
CA CYS A 616 -25.05 16.72 -20.75
C CYS A 616 -23.67 17.09 -21.30
N VAL A 617 -23.42 18.37 -21.62
CA VAL A 617 -22.19 18.80 -22.30
C VAL A 617 -20.97 18.63 -21.40
N ASN A 618 -19.86 18.20 -21.99
CA ASN A 618 -18.54 18.24 -21.36
C ASN A 618 -17.92 19.61 -21.66
N ALA A 619 -17.84 20.48 -20.65
CA ALA A 619 -17.33 21.83 -20.80
C ALA A 619 -15.80 21.81 -20.95
N VAL A 620 -15.32 21.96 -22.19
CA VAL A 620 -13.88 22.01 -22.50
C VAL A 620 -13.40 23.45 -22.46
N TRP A 621 -12.33 23.70 -21.70
CA TRP A 621 -11.72 25.04 -21.64
C TRP A 621 -11.18 25.49 -23.01
N ARG A 622 -11.72 26.61 -23.51
CA ARG A 622 -11.21 27.33 -24.69
C ARG A 622 -11.24 28.84 -24.41
N PRO A 623 -10.07 29.50 -24.30
CA PRO A 623 -10.02 30.91 -24.00
C PRO A 623 -10.26 31.73 -25.27
N ASP A 624 -11.51 32.11 -25.53
CA ASP A 624 -11.85 33.04 -26.62
C ASP A 624 -12.31 34.42 -26.08
N ASN A 625 -13.00 34.47 -24.93
CA ASN A 625 -13.44 35.71 -24.28
C ASN A 625 -13.81 35.49 -22.80
N GLN A 626 -13.53 36.47 -21.93
CA GLN A 626 -13.89 36.46 -20.50
C GLN A 626 -15.40 36.44 -20.26
N GLU A 627 -16.19 37.04 -21.15
CA GLU A 627 -17.67 37.00 -21.06
C GLU A 627 -18.22 35.60 -21.27
N ASP A 628 -17.62 34.82 -22.18
CA ASP A 628 -18.03 33.44 -22.47
C ASP A 628 -17.69 32.50 -21.32
N ILE A 629 -16.55 32.72 -20.64
CA ILE A 629 -16.16 31.94 -19.44
C ILE A 629 -17.21 32.12 -18.34
N ASN A 630 -17.59 33.36 -18.01
CA ASN A 630 -18.59 33.62 -16.98
C ASN A 630 -19.98 33.14 -17.40
N TYR A 631 -20.31 33.19 -18.69
CA TYR A 631 -21.56 32.66 -19.24
C TYR A 631 -21.65 31.13 -19.08
N VAL A 632 -20.58 30.39 -19.39
CA VAL A 632 -20.54 28.93 -19.23
C VAL A 632 -20.72 28.53 -17.76
N VAL A 633 -19.96 29.16 -16.85
CA VAL A 633 -20.08 28.90 -15.41
C VAL A 633 -21.50 29.14 -14.92
N LEU A 634 -22.11 30.27 -15.30
CA LEU A 634 -23.49 30.57 -14.93
C LEU A 634 -24.47 29.51 -15.45
N ARG A 635 -24.36 29.11 -16.71
CA ARG A 635 -25.26 28.11 -17.32
C ARG A 635 -25.15 26.73 -16.67
N LEU A 636 -23.95 26.31 -16.27
CA LEU A 636 -23.74 25.04 -15.56
C LEU A 636 -24.34 25.08 -14.15
N LEU A 637 -24.19 26.20 -13.44
CA LEU A 637 -24.81 26.39 -12.13
C LEU A 637 -26.34 26.44 -12.20
N ASP A 638 -26.92 27.05 -13.23
CA ASP A 638 -28.37 27.13 -13.41
C ASP A 638 -29.03 25.76 -13.65
N VAL A 639 -28.29 24.78 -14.18
CA VAL A 639 -28.75 23.39 -14.32
C VAL A 639 -28.31 22.47 -13.18
N GLY A 640 -27.75 23.02 -12.10
CA GLY A 640 -27.36 22.26 -10.91
C GLY A 640 -26.10 21.41 -11.08
N ARG A 641 -25.14 21.85 -11.91
CA ARG A 641 -23.86 21.16 -12.14
C ARG A 641 -22.64 21.91 -11.58
N PRO A 642 -22.53 22.12 -10.25
CA PRO A 642 -21.41 22.83 -9.66
C PRO A 642 -20.05 22.14 -9.81
N ILE A 643 -19.99 20.79 -9.93
CA ILE A 643 -18.73 20.07 -10.15
C ILE A 643 -18.18 20.39 -11.54
N ALA A 644 -19.02 20.24 -12.58
CA ALA A 644 -18.64 20.61 -13.94
C ALA A 644 -18.28 22.10 -14.08
N ALA A 645 -18.94 22.98 -13.32
CA ALA A 645 -18.60 24.40 -13.28
C ALA A 645 -17.21 24.64 -12.67
N LEU A 646 -16.86 23.95 -11.58
CA LEU A 646 -15.53 24.02 -10.97
C LEU A 646 -14.45 23.43 -11.89
N ASP A 647 -14.72 22.29 -12.52
CA ASP A 647 -13.82 21.64 -13.47
C ASP A 647 -13.60 22.49 -14.73
N PHE A 648 -14.58 23.25 -15.18
CA PHE A 648 -14.36 24.24 -16.23
C PHE A 648 -13.54 25.44 -15.71
N ALA A 649 -13.85 25.90 -14.50
CA ALA A 649 -13.30 27.10 -13.90
C ALA A 649 -11.85 26.99 -13.40
N HIS A 650 -11.41 25.81 -12.95
CA HIS A 650 -10.17 25.64 -12.21
C HIS A 650 -8.91 26.06 -12.97
N LEU A 651 -8.95 26.04 -14.30
CA LEU A 651 -7.83 26.47 -15.14
C LEU A 651 -7.61 27.99 -15.12
N ASP A 652 -8.62 28.77 -14.73
CA ASP A 652 -8.52 30.24 -14.69
C ASP A 652 -9.55 30.92 -13.76
N LEU A 653 -9.53 30.53 -12.48
CA LEU A 653 -10.37 31.14 -11.43
C LEU A 653 -10.19 32.67 -11.32
N LYS A 654 -9.04 33.20 -11.77
CA LYS A 654 -8.70 34.63 -11.72
C LYS A 654 -9.56 35.51 -12.62
N HIS A 655 -10.22 34.97 -13.63
CA HIS A 655 -11.10 35.73 -14.53
C HIS A 655 -12.59 35.51 -14.28
N ILE A 656 -12.94 34.62 -13.35
CA ILE A 656 -14.30 34.36 -12.91
C ILE A 656 -14.70 35.34 -11.82
N LYS A 657 -15.92 35.86 -11.91
CA LYS A 657 -16.50 36.77 -10.92
C LYS A 657 -16.60 36.12 -9.53
N SER A 658 -16.26 36.87 -8.47
CA SER A 658 -16.24 36.34 -7.10
C SER A 658 -17.61 35.81 -6.64
N GLU A 659 -18.72 36.39 -7.11
CA GLU A 659 -20.07 35.91 -6.79
C GLU A 659 -20.34 34.51 -7.37
N LEU A 660 -19.77 34.20 -8.55
CA LEU A 660 -19.89 32.88 -9.16
C LEU A 660 -19.00 31.86 -8.45
N ILE A 661 -17.79 32.24 -8.00
CA ILE A 661 -16.93 31.36 -7.20
C ILE A 661 -17.62 31.02 -5.87
N HIS A 662 -18.21 32.01 -5.20
CA HIS A 662 -18.99 31.79 -3.98
C HIS A 662 -20.20 30.87 -4.24
N ARG A 663 -20.93 31.06 -5.35
CA ARG A 663 -22.04 30.20 -5.73
C ARG A 663 -21.58 28.77 -6.04
N ILE A 664 -20.47 28.56 -6.74
CA ILE A 664 -19.87 27.23 -6.95
C ILE A 664 -19.64 26.53 -5.60
N LEU A 665 -18.95 27.19 -4.67
CA LEU A 665 -18.62 26.60 -3.37
C LEU A 665 -19.86 26.37 -2.50
N THR A 666 -20.90 27.19 -2.63
CA THR A 666 -22.15 27.02 -1.87
C THR A 666 -22.98 25.87 -2.45
N ASP A 667 -23.21 25.87 -3.77
CA ASP A 667 -24.03 24.88 -4.44
C ASP A 667 -23.38 23.49 -4.35
N LEU A 668 -22.05 23.39 -4.44
CA LEU A 668 -21.30 22.13 -4.28
C LEU A 668 -21.53 21.48 -2.91
N SER A 669 -21.70 22.26 -1.84
CA SER A 669 -21.96 21.73 -0.49
C SER A 669 -23.35 21.08 -0.31
N SER A 670 -24.25 21.33 -1.25
CA SER A 670 -25.65 20.87 -1.23
C SER A 670 -26.04 20.03 -2.45
N SER A 671 -25.08 19.77 -3.34
CA SER A 671 -25.32 19.11 -4.63
C SER A 671 -25.49 17.61 -4.49
N GLN A 672 -26.47 17.05 -5.20
CA GLN A 672 -26.64 15.60 -5.39
C GLN A 672 -25.69 15.04 -6.47
N GLU A 673 -25.03 15.90 -7.26
CA GLU A 673 -23.98 15.51 -8.25
C GLU A 673 -22.81 14.77 -7.57
N ALA A 674 -22.60 15.03 -6.26
CA ALA A 674 -21.54 14.44 -5.44
C ALA A 674 -21.69 12.93 -5.18
N GLU A 675 -22.89 12.34 -5.33
CA GLU A 675 -23.09 10.89 -5.16
C GLU A 675 -22.64 10.07 -6.38
N GLU A 676 -22.56 10.67 -7.59
CA GLU A 676 -22.29 9.95 -8.85
C GLU A 676 -20.85 10.10 -9.40
N GLU A 677 -20.14 11.21 -9.13
CA GLU A 677 -18.79 11.49 -9.67
C GLU A 677 -17.65 11.46 -8.62
N THR A 678 -17.75 10.57 -7.63
CA THR A 678 -16.70 10.41 -6.60
C THR A 678 -15.42 9.80 -7.18
N ASN A 679 -14.46 10.65 -7.60
CA ASN A 679 -13.00 10.49 -7.43
C ASN A 679 -12.12 11.44 -8.27
N ARG A 680 -12.65 12.44 -9.01
CA ARG A 680 -11.86 13.03 -10.11
C ARG A 680 -11.08 14.32 -9.90
N LEU A 681 -11.40 15.23 -8.98
CA LEU A 681 -10.54 16.33 -8.49
C LEU A 681 -11.41 17.40 -7.82
N GLU A 682 -11.30 17.60 -6.51
CA GLU A 682 -11.96 18.75 -5.87
C GLU A 682 -11.10 19.46 -4.84
N LYS A 683 -10.16 18.77 -4.18
CA LYS A 683 -9.38 19.37 -3.09
C LYS A 683 -8.55 20.59 -3.53
N TYR A 684 -7.75 20.43 -4.58
CA TYR A 684 -6.86 21.49 -5.07
C TYR A 684 -7.64 22.66 -5.71
N SER A 685 -8.68 22.35 -6.50
CA SER A 685 -9.50 23.37 -7.16
C SER A 685 -10.30 24.20 -6.15
N ILE A 686 -10.83 23.57 -5.10
CA ILE A 686 -11.49 24.27 -3.98
C ILE A 686 -10.46 25.16 -3.27
N GLN A 687 -9.26 24.67 -2.96
CA GLN A 687 -8.23 25.49 -2.32
C GLN A 687 -7.85 26.73 -3.13
N GLN A 688 -7.67 26.59 -4.44
CA GLN A 688 -7.42 27.74 -5.30
C GLN A 688 -8.59 28.73 -5.31
N ALA A 689 -9.84 28.24 -5.28
CA ALA A 689 -11.01 29.10 -5.20
C ALA A 689 -11.01 29.93 -3.89
N PHE A 690 -10.68 29.30 -2.76
CA PHE A 690 -10.49 30.00 -1.48
C PHE A 690 -9.35 31.02 -1.55
N GLU A 691 -8.22 30.68 -2.18
CA GLU A 691 -7.09 31.61 -2.33
C GLU A 691 -7.46 32.85 -3.14
N VAL A 692 -8.18 32.67 -4.26
CA VAL A 692 -8.65 33.78 -5.10
C VAL A 692 -9.65 34.66 -4.35
N LEU A 693 -10.58 34.07 -3.60
CA LEU A 693 -11.53 34.83 -2.78
C LEU A 693 -10.82 35.64 -1.68
N ARG A 694 -9.82 35.05 -1.00
CA ARG A 694 -9.00 35.73 0.01
C ARG A 694 -8.19 36.88 -0.59
N GLN A 695 -7.55 36.69 -1.74
CA GLN A 695 -6.74 37.73 -2.40
C GLN A 695 -7.56 38.94 -2.84
N ARG A 696 -8.83 38.74 -3.21
CA ARG A 696 -9.71 39.80 -3.69
C ARG A 696 -10.45 40.55 -2.59
N ASP A 697 -10.40 40.06 -1.35
CA ASP A 697 -11.21 40.57 -0.22
C ASP A 697 -12.70 40.72 -0.60
N ALA A 698 -13.19 39.78 -1.41
CA ALA A 698 -14.48 39.92 -2.09
C ALA A 698 -15.68 39.46 -1.24
N LEU A 699 -15.43 38.74 -0.16
CA LEU A 699 -16.44 38.21 0.76
C LEU A 699 -16.16 38.72 2.18
N GLY A 700 -17.21 38.90 2.97
CA GLY A 700 -17.05 39.27 4.38
C GLY A 700 -16.40 38.14 5.19
N GLN A 701 -15.76 38.49 6.32
CA GLN A 701 -15.14 37.53 7.23
C GLN A 701 -16.12 36.41 7.65
N GLU A 702 -17.40 36.74 7.86
CA GLU A 702 -18.42 35.78 8.26
C GLU A 702 -18.75 34.76 7.15
N GLU A 703 -18.82 35.19 5.89
CA GLU A 703 -19.08 34.31 4.75
C GLU A 703 -17.88 33.36 4.51
N MET A 704 -16.66 33.87 4.64
CA MET A 704 -15.45 33.05 4.59
C MET A 704 -15.40 32.02 5.72
N ALA A 705 -15.77 32.40 6.95
CA ALA A 705 -15.83 31.49 8.10
C ALA A 705 -16.88 30.38 7.89
N ARG A 706 -18.04 30.71 7.31
CA ARG A 706 -19.07 29.71 6.95
C ARG A 706 -18.56 28.70 5.93
N LEU A 707 -17.88 29.17 4.88
CA LEU A 707 -17.27 28.29 3.88
C LEU A 707 -16.17 27.41 4.50
N GLU A 708 -15.30 27.95 5.36
CA GLU A 708 -14.29 27.16 6.08
C GLU A 708 -14.92 26.06 6.95
N PHE A 709 -16.05 26.35 7.60
CA PHE A 709 -16.79 25.35 8.38
C PHE A 709 -17.47 24.28 7.51
N ILE A 710 -18.02 24.64 6.35
CA ILE A 710 -18.62 23.68 5.41
C ILE A 710 -17.55 22.69 4.90
N TYR A 711 -16.36 23.19 4.57
CA TYR A 711 -15.26 22.41 4.01
C TYR A 711 -14.23 21.95 5.06
N LEU A 712 -14.63 21.85 6.33
CA LEU A 712 -13.74 21.52 7.47
C LEU A 712 -12.92 20.23 7.26
N ASP A 713 -13.52 19.22 6.62
CA ASP A 713 -12.88 17.94 6.32
C ASP A 713 -11.69 18.08 5.36
N LEU A 714 -11.73 19.10 4.50
CA LEU A 714 -10.68 19.39 3.52
C LEU A 714 -9.43 19.95 4.19
N TRP A 715 -9.62 20.75 5.25
CA TRP A 715 -8.57 21.46 5.98
C TRP A 715 -7.94 20.64 7.10
N TRP A 716 -8.60 19.57 7.57
CA TRP A 716 -8.16 18.69 8.67
C TRP A 716 -6.72 18.16 8.55
N LEU A 717 -6.19 18.03 7.33
CA LEU A 717 -4.86 17.48 7.06
C LEU A 717 -3.88 18.48 6.42
N GLU A 718 -4.23 19.77 6.32
CA GLU A 718 -3.46 20.74 5.54
C GLU A 718 -2.89 21.90 6.36
N GLU A 719 -1.72 22.40 5.94
CA GLU A 719 -0.97 23.47 6.61
C GLU A 719 -1.63 24.87 6.51
N GLY A 720 -2.76 25.01 5.79
CA GLY A 720 -3.47 26.28 5.58
C GLY A 720 -4.55 26.66 6.60
N GLY A 721 -4.96 25.71 7.45
CA GLY A 721 -5.88 25.93 8.58
C GLY A 721 -7.24 26.57 8.24
N ILE A 722 -7.86 27.15 9.27
CA ILE A 722 -9.21 27.75 9.25
C ILE A 722 -9.19 29.19 9.84
N PRO A 723 -8.39 30.12 9.27
CA PRO A 723 -8.07 31.39 9.90
C PRO A 723 -9.25 32.36 10.06
N ASN A 724 -10.22 32.34 9.14
CA ASN A 724 -11.40 33.21 9.25
C ASN A 724 -12.35 32.69 10.32
N LEU A 725 -12.50 31.36 10.40
CA LEU A 725 -13.28 30.68 11.43
C LEU A 725 -12.65 30.82 12.82
N GLU A 726 -11.32 30.70 12.94
CA GLU A 726 -10.60 30.95 14.19
C GLU A 726 -10.80 32.38 14.70
N ARG A 727 -10.65 33.39 13.82
CA ARG A 727 -10.93 34.79 14.18
C ARG A 727 -12.41 35.05 14.47
N HIS A 728 -13.32 34.27 13.89
CA HIS A 728 -14.73 34.34 14.22
C HIS A 728 -15.00 33.78 15.63
N ILE A 729 -14.37 32.67 16.00
CA ILE A 729 -14.45 32.06 17.34
C ILE A 729 -13.82 32.94 18.42
N GLU A 730 -12.75 33.67 18.09
CA GLU A 730 -12.16 34.68 18.98
C GLU A 730 -13.18 35.78 19.34
N LYS A 731 -13.91 36.29 18.34
CA LYS A 731 -14.96 37.32 18.54
C LYS A 731 -16.24 36.75 19.17
N HIS A 732 -16.55 35.48 18.90
CA HIS A 732 -17.77 34.79 19.32
C HIS A 732 -17.43 33.47 20.06
N PRO A 733 -17.03 33.52 21.35
CA PRO A 733 -16.70 32.34 22.14
C PRO A 733 -17.88 31.36 22.31
N GLU A 734 -19.10 31.81 22.04
CA GLU A 734 -20.31 31.00 22.00
C GLU A 734 -20.18 29.82 21.02
N VAL A 735 -19.54 30.02 19.86
CA VAL A 735 -19.35 28.98 18.84
C VAL A 735 -18.44 27.85 19.34
N PHE A 736 -17.42 28.19 20.14
CA PHE A 736 -16.55 27.20 20.79
C PHE A 736 -17.32 26.37 21.81
N CYS A 737 -18.18 27.02 22.60
CA CYS A 737 -19.02 26.36 23.60
C CYS A 737 -20.05 25.44 22.92
N GLU A 738 -20.68 25.89 21.84
CA GLU A 738 -21.59 25.07 21.03
C GLU A 738 -20.91 23.83 20.46
N ALA A 739 -19.67 23.95 19.95
CA ALA A 739 -18.90 22.80 19.48
C ALA A 739 -18.59 21.78 20.59
N ILE A 740 -18.36 22.25 21.81
CA ILE A 740 -18.19 21.38 22.99
C ILE A 740 -19.52 20.68 23.30
N SER A 741 -20.64 21.41 23.40
CA SER A 741 -21.95 20.83 23.69
C SER A 741 -22.45 19.85 22.62
N LEU A 742 -22.06 20.03 21.35
CA LEU A 742 -22.35 19.07 20.27
C LEU A 742 -21.53 17.78 20.37
N ARG A 743 -20.40 17.80 21.09
CA ARG A 743 -19.52 16.65 21.27
C ARG A 743 -19.76 15.92 22.59
N TYR A 744 -20.04 16.67 23.67
CA TYR A 744 -20.18 16.14 25.02
C TYR A 744 -21.63 16.23 25.47
N LYS A 745 -22.17 15.11 25.99
CA LYS A 745 -23.52 15.10 26.57
C LYS A 745 -23.54 15.86 27.90
N PRO A 746 -24.67 16.53 28.25
CA PRO A 746 -24.84 17.11 29.58
C PRO A 746 -24.75 16.05 30.68
N ILE A 747 -24.09 16.39 31.80
CA ILE A 747 -23.83 15.51 32.94
C ILE A 747 -25.13 14.90 33.53
N ASP A 748 -26.27 15.58 33.40
CA ASP A 748 -27.58 15.16 33.93
C ASP A 748 -28.56 14.59 32.86
N SER A 749 -28.09 14.20 31.68
CA SER A 749 -28.99 13.69 30.62
C SER A 749 -29.20 12.16 30.68
N ASP A 750 -30.40 11.75 31.10
CA ASP A 750 -30.88 10.34 31.14
C ASP A 750 -31.48 9.88 29.79
N ASP A 751 -31.04 10.47 28.66
CA ASP A 751 -31.63 10.23 27.33
C ASP A 751 -30.83 9.18 26.53
N ASP A 752 -31.34 7.95 26.52
CA ASP A 752 -30.87 6.77 25.78
C ASP A 752 -31.23 6.82 24.27
N ARG A 753 -31.52 7.99 23.71
CA ARG A 753 -31.83 8.13 22.28
C ARG A 753 -30.60 7.91 21.40
N VAL A 754 -30.76 7.05 20.39
CA VAL A 754 -29.76 6.81 19.33
C VAL A 754 -29.71 8.04 18.42
N ALA A 755 -28.54 8.70 18.37
CA ALA A 755 -28.32 9.86 17.51
C ALA A 755 -28.57 9.55 16.03
N THR A 756 -29.28 10.43 15.34
CA THR A 756 -29.57 10.38 13.90
C THR A 756 -28.29 10.55 13.06
N GLY A 757 -28.33 10.18 11.78
CA GLY A 757 -27.17 10.34 10.88
C GLY A 757 -26.68 11.79 10.76
N ALA A 758 -27.59 12.76 10.76
CA ALA A 758 -27.27 14.19 10.72
C ALA A 758 -26.60 14.67 12.02
N GLU A 759 -27.08 14.22 13.18
CA GLU A 759 -26.48 14.53 14.49
C GLU A 759 -25.06 13.97 14.62
N ARG A 760 -24.80 12.76 14.10
CA ARG A 760 -23.44 12.19 14.05
C ARG A 760 -22.50 12.97 13.14
N GLY A 761 -22.99 13.43 11.99
CA GLY A 761 -22.24 14.28 11.07
C GLY A 761 -21.81 15.61 11.71
N LEU A 762 -22.74 16.26 12.42
CA LEU A 762 -22.46 17.50 13.15
C LEU A 762 -21.47 17.29 14.31
N SER A 763 -21.63 16.23 15.10
CA SER A 763 -20.69 15.91 16.19
C SER A 763 -19.29 15.62 15.68
N THR A 764 -19.17 14.95 14.53
CA THR A 764 -17.87 14.69 13.87
C THR A 764 -17.20 15.98 13.41
N ARG A 765 -17.95 16.92 12.82
CA ARG A 765 -17.42 18.24 12.44
C ARG A 765 -17.04 19.06 13.67
N ALA A 766 -17.83 19.02 14.75
CA ALA A 766 -17.49 19.70 16.00
C ALA A 766 -16.19 19.17 16.62
N TYR A 767 -15.99 17.84 16.61
CA TYR A 767 -14.71 17.24 17.01
C TYR A 767 -13.54 17.76 16.17
N LYS A 768 -13.69 17.77 14.84
CA LYS A 768 -12.65 18.24 13.92
C LYS A 768 -12.36 19.73 14.08
N LEU A 769 -13.38 20.53 14.39
CA LEU A 769 -13.17 21.95 14.66
C LEU A 769 -12.29 22.11 15.90
N LEU A 770 -12.70 21.53 17.03
CA LEU A 770 -11.97 21.66 18.31
C LEU A 770 -10.53 21.17 18.26
N ASP A 771 -10.24 20.16 17.43
CA ASP A 771 -8.88 19.64 17.30
C ASP A 771 -8.01 20.44 16.33
N MET A 772 -8.59 21.08 15.30
CA MET A 772 -7.85 21.97 14.40
C MET A 772 -7.50 23.34 14.99
N LEU A 773 -8.25 23.82 15.98
CA LEU A 773 -8.00 25.15 16.55
C LEU A 773 -6.55 25.30 17.01
N SER A 774 -5.92 26.36 16.51
CA SER A 774 -4.50 26.66 16.69
C SER A 774 -4.23 28.10 17.08
N HIS A 775 -5.09 29.02 16.62
CA HIS A 775 -5.03 30.43 16.95
C HIS A 775 -5.48 30.68 18.39
N ILE A 776 -4.61 31.28 19.19
CA ILE A 776 -4.90 31.64 20.58
C ILE A 776 -5.57 33.03 20.59
N PRO A 777 -6.69 33.22 21.30
CA PRO A 777 -7.33 34.54 21.41
C PRO A 777 -6.34 35.64 21.85
N GLY A 778 -6.30 36.76 21.12
CA GLY A 778 -5.34 37.85 21.30
C GLY A 778 -3.97 37.63 20.68
N GLN A 779 -3.73 36.56 19.91
CA GLN A 779 -2.42 36.25 19.34
C GLN A 779 -1.86 37.37 18.44
N ASP A 780 -2.72 38.12 17.74
CA ASP A 780 -2.34 39.25 16.89
C ASP A 780 -2.08 40.56 17.68
N GLU A 781 -2.33 40.58 18.99
CA GLU A 781 -2.13 41.74 19.88
C GLU A 781 -0.73 41.74 20.52
N ALA A 782 -0.30 42.88 21.06
CA ALA A 782 0.92 42.97 21.87
C ALA A 782 0.78 42.14 23.15
N ASP A 783 1.89 41.63 23.70
CA ASP A 783 1.89 40.64 24.80
C ASP A 783 1.04 41.03 26.03
N GLU A 784 1.06 42.30 26.44
CA GLU A 784 0.26 42.77 27.58
C GLU A 784 -1.25 42.76 27.27
N GLU A 785 -1.64 43.14 26.05
CA GLU A 785 -3.03 43.16 25.59
C GLU A 785 -3.53 41.73 25.34
N ARG A 786 -2.70 40.88 24.74
CA ARG A 786 -2.95 39.45 24.51
C ARG A 786 -3.33 38.74 25.80
N ALA A 787 -2.57 38.94 26.88
CA ALA A 787 -2.89 38.31 28.17
C ALA A 787 -4.27 38.73 28.71
N VAL A 788 -4.67 39.98 28.49
CA VAL A 788 -5.98 40.50 28.92
C VAL A 788 -7.10 39.93 28.06
N THR A 789 -6.93 39.91 26.74
CA THR A 789 -7.91 39.38 25.78
C THR A 789 -8.12 37.89 25.99
N LEU A 790 -7.04 37.12 26.10
CA LEU A 790 -7.08 35.68 26.37
C LEU A 790 -7.79 35.38 27.70
N LYS A 791 -7.44 36.11 28.77
CA LYS A 791 -8.09 35.93 30.08
C LYS A 791 -9.60 36.18 30.02
N LYS A 792 -10.04 37.25 29.35
CA LYS A 792 -11.47 37.56 29.17
C LYS A 792 -12.17 36.48 28.34
N TRP A 793 -11.53 36.00 27.28
CA TRP A 793 -12.08 34.94 26.42
C TRP A 793 -12.29 33.65 27.22
N VAL A 794 -11.28 33.21 27.97
CA VAL A 794 -11.38 32.01 28.81
C VAL A 794 -12.47 32.17 29.86
N GLN A 795 -12.52 33.30 30.58
CA GLN A 795 -13.56 33.55 31.58
C GLN A 795 -14.97 33.51 30.98
N LYS A 796 -15.15 33.99 29.74
CA LYS A 796 -16.43 33.92 29.03
C LYS A 796 -16.80 32.49 28.65
N VAL A 797 -15.88 31.70 28.10
CA VAL A 797 -16.10 30.27 27.80
C VAL A 797 -16.48 29.50 29.07
N GLN A 798 -15.73 29.76 30.14
CA GLN A 798 -15.93 29.18 31.46
C GLN A 798 -17.30 29.51 32.05
N ALA A 799 -17.79 30.74 31.88
CA ALA A 799 -19.13 31.15 32.31
C ALA A 799 -20.25 30.54 31.45
N LEU A 800 -20.05 30.43 30.13
CA LEU A 800 -21.02 29.84 29.21
C LEU A 800 -21.18 28.32 29.44
N CYS A 801 -20.10 27.62 29.77
CA CYS A 801 -20.10 26.17 29.98
C CYS A 801 -20.33 25.73 31.43
N GLU A 802 -20.56 26.67 32.37
CA GLU A 802 -20.59 26.41 33.82
C GLU A 802 -21.59 25.32 34.23
N LYS A 803 -22.74 25.24 33.56
CA LYS A 803 -23.85 24.35 33.94
C LYS A 803 -23.89 23.00 33.20
N GLU A 804 -23.26 22.89 32.03
CA GLU A 804 -23.51 21.75 31.12
C GLU A 804 -22.26 20.91 30.83
N CYS A 805 -21.08 21.54 30.70
CA CYS A 805 -19.89 20.87 30.15
C CYS A 805 -18.56 21.51 30.61
N ARG A 806 -18.51 22.02 31.84
CA ARG A 806 -17.38 22.81 32.36
C ARG A 806 -16.03 22.07 32.26
N ASP A 807 -15.99 20.81 32.67
CA ASP A 807 -14.76 20.02 32.68
C ASP A 807 -14.22 19.80 31.26
N ALA A 808 -15.11 19.50 30.31
CA ALA A 808 -14.76 19.36 28.90
C ALA A 808 -14.28 20.69 28.29
N ALA A 809 -14.90 21.80 28.67
CA ALA A 809 -14.47 23.13 28.23
C ALA A 809 -13.07 23.46 28.74
N ASP A 810 -12.80 23.23 30.03
CA ASP A 810 -11.49 23.45 30.63
C ASP A 810 -10.40 22.56 30.00
N TYR A 811 -10.72 21.30 29.68
CA TYR A 811 -9.84 20.42 28.91
C TYR A 811 -9.50 20.98 27.52
N HIS A 812 -10.50 21.41 26.73
CA HIS A 812 -10.25 21.96 25.39
C HIS A 812 -9.57 23.32 25.42
N VAL A 813 -9.80 24.14 26.46
CA VAL A 813 -9.01 25.34 26.72
C VAL A 813 -7.55 24.98 26.96
N GLY A 814 -7.26 24.02 27.85
CA GLY A 814 -5.90 23.53 28.07
C GLY A 814 -5.25 23.04 26.78
N LYS A 815 -5.98 22.25 25.99
CA LYS A 815 -5.51 21.74 24.70
C LYS A 815 -5.19 22.86 23.70
N LEU A 816 -6.03 23.88 23.59
CA LEU A 816 -5.76 25.04 22.73
C LEU A 816 -4.49 25.77 23.19
N LEU A 817 -4.33 26.00 24.49
CA LEU A 817 -3.16 26.68 25.06
C LEU A 817 -1.86 25.88 24.87
N SER A 818 -1.92 24.56 24.69
CA SER A 818 -0.74 23.74 24.38
C SER A 818 -0.07 24.07 23.03
N ARG A 819 -0.78 24.79 22.15
CA ARG A 819 -0.28 25.28 20.87
C ARG A 819 0.43 26.65 20.96
N ALA A 820 0.60 27.18 22.17
CA ALA A 820 1.32 28.42 22.38
C ALA A 820 2.75 28.35 21.80
N PRO A 821 3.25 29.45 21.20
CA PRO A 821 4.65 29.53 20.79
C PRO A 821 5.56 29.60 22.02
N GLU A 822 6.87 29.45 21.78
CA GLU A 822 7.90 29.80 22.77
C GLU A 822 7.90 31.33 22.99
N GLY A 823 8.21 31.75 24.22
CA GLY A 823 8.36 33.16 24.57
C GLY A 823 9.63 33.78 23.98
N GLU A 824 9.73 35.11 24.02
CA GLU A 824 10.96 35.82 23.61
C GLU A 824 12.15 35.44 24.52
N ASP A 825 11.85 35.01 25.75
CA ASP A 825 12.83 34.47 26.70
C ASP A 825 13.33 33.05 26.39
N GLY A 826 12.86 32.43 25.30
CA GLY A 826 13.21 31.06 24.90
C GLY A 826 12.58 29.99 25.79
N VAL A 827 11.57 30.34 26.60
CA VAL A 827 10.87 29.43 27.49
C VAL A 827 9.45 29.18 26.95
N TRP A 828 8.99 27.93 27.04
CA TRP A 828 7.63 27.56 26.63
C TRP A 828 6.72 27.33 27.84
N PRO A 829 5.42 27.70 27.80
CA PRO A 829 4.74 28.49 26.75
C PRO A 829 5.11 29.98 26.81
N SER A 830 4.67 30.81 25.87
CA SER A 830 4.93 32.27 25.89
C SER A 830 4.38 32.97 27.15
N GLU A 831 4.98 34.10 27.52
CA GLU A 831 4.72 34.86 28.76
C GLU A 831 3.23 35.23 28.95
N PRO A 832 2.48 35.69 27.91
CA PRO A 832 1.05 35.95 28.04
C PRO A 832 0.25 34.69 28.42
N VAL A 833 0.61 33.54 27.84
CA VAL A 833 -0.04 32.25 28.11
C VAL A 833 0.30 31.76 29.51
N ARG A 834 1.56 31.91 29.97
CA ARG A 834 1.95 31.58 31.36
C ARG A 834 1.13 32.36 32.38
N LYS A 835 0.95 33.67 32.15
CA LYS A 835 0.18 34.55 33.03
C LYS A 835 -1.28 34.11 33.14
N VAL A 836 -1.91 33.73 32.02
CA VAL A 836 -3.30 33.23 32.03
C VAL A 836 -3.36 31.86 32.68
N LEU A 837 -2.48 30.92 32.31
CA LEU A 837 -2.43 29.58 32.91
C LEU A 837 -2.29 29.65 34.43
N GLU A 838 -1.39 30.49 34.97
CA GLU A 838 -1.20 30.62 36.42
C GLU A 838 -2.51 30.99 37.16
N ASP A 839 -3.37 31.79 36.53
CA ASP A 839 -4.66 32.18 37.09
C ASP A 839 -5.73 31.08 36.95
N ILE A 840 -5.79 30.39 35.81
CA ILE A 840 -6.90 29.48 35.46
C ILE A 840 -6.61 27.99 35.69
N LEU A 841 -5.36 27.60 35.96
CA LEU A 841 -4.95 26.19 35.99
C LEU A 841 -5.77 25.42 37.04
N ASN A 842 -6.47 24.39 36.57
CA ASN A 842 -7.11 23.34 37.35
C ASN A 842 -6.74 21.97 36.74
N GLU A 843 -7.23 20.88 37.32
CA GLU A 843 -6.89 19.52 36.88
C GLU A 843 -7.23 19.28 35.39
N ASN A 844 -8.41 19.71 34.94
CA ASN A 844 -8.86 19.52 33.55
C ASN A 844 -8.07 20.37 32.54
N VAL A 845 -7.79 21.65 32.87
CA VAL A 845 -6.93 22.52 32.03
C VAL A 845 -5.53 21.93 31.95
N LEU A 846 -4.99 21.46 33.07
CA LEU A 846 -3.65 20.85 33.13
C LEU A 846 -3.59 19.60 32.25
N GLU A 847 -4.56 18.69 32.38
CA GLU A 847 -4.63 17.46 31.58
C GLU A 847 -4.70 17.78 30.08
N GLY A 848 -5.63 18.67 29.68
CA GLY A 848 -5.77 19.08 28.28
C GLY A 848 -4.50 19.74 27.73
N PHE A 849 -3.81 20.53 28.54
CA PHE A 849 -2.55 21.19 28.17
C PHE A 849 -1.41 20.19 27.97
N GLN A 850 -1.24 19.23 28.88
CA GLN A 850 -0.20 18.22 28.80
C GLN A 850 -0.45 17.22 27.66
N ILE A 851 -1.67 16.69 27.56
CA ILE A 851 -2.06 15.76 26.47
C ILE A 851 -1.99 16.46 25.12
N GLY A 852 -2.47 17.71 25.03
CA GLY A 852 -2.37 18.52 23.83
C GLY A 852 -0.92 18.65 23.37
N ARG A 853 0.00 18.97 24.30
CA ARG A 853 1.42 19.10 23.98
C ARG A 853 2.07 17.77 23.58
N HIS A 854 1.72 16.68 24.26
CA HIS A 854 2.22 15.35 23.91
C HIS A 854 1.78 14.93 22.50
N ASN A 855 0.50 15.15 22.16
CA ASN A 855 -0.05 14.80 20.84
C ASN A 855 0.52 15.63 19.69
N LEU A 856 0.94 16.88 19.94
CA LEU A 856 1.62 17.72 18.94
C LEU A 856 2.94 17.10 18.45
N ARG A 857 3.54 16.14 19.18
CA ARG A 857 4.73 15.41 18.72
C ARG A 857 4.44 14.52 17.50
N GLY A 858 3.21 14.03 17.37
CA GLY A 858 2.78 13.17 16.27
C GLY A 858 3.58 11.87 16.13
N VAL A 859 3.43 11.23 14.96
CA VAL A 859 4.22 10.05 14.57
C VAL A 859 5.65 10.51 14.28
N HIS A 860 6.62 9.91 14.96
CA HIS A 860 8.04 10.24 14.82
C HIS A 860 8.88 8.98 14.71
N GLU A 861 9.99 9.06 13.97
CA GLU A 861 10.99 8.00 13.90
C GLU A 861 11.92 8.08 15.11
N ARG A 862 12.05 6.96 15.84
CA ARG A 862 12.86 6.88 17.06
C ARG A 862 14.05 5.95 16.87
N ALA A 863 15.19 6.34 17.44
CA ALA A 863 16.34 5.46 17.61
C ALA A 863 16.09 4.36 18.68
N GLU A 864 17.02 3.41 18.81
CA GLU A 864 16.94 2.38 19.85
C GLU A 864 17.18 2.97 21.25
N GLY A 865 16.28 2.68 22.20
CA GLY A 865 16.33 3.20 23.58
C GLY A 865 15.67 4.58 23.75
N GLY A 866 15.83 5.18 24.93
CA GLY A 866 15.13 6.40 25.33
C GLY A 866 15.93 7.71 25.23
N SER A 867 16.84 7.87 24.25
CA SER A 867 17.71 9.05 24.20
C SER A 867 16.94 10.34 23.87
N GLN A 868 16.04 10.29 22.89
CA GLN A 868 15.23 11.44 22.46
C GLN A 868 14.31 11.93 23.58
N GLU A 869 13.72 11.01 24.34
CA GLU A 869 12.82 11.32 25.45
C GLU A 869 13.59 11.98 26.61
N ARG A 870 14.86 11.62 26.83
CA ARG A 870 15.69 12.31 27.83
C ARG A 870 16.02 13.74 27.44
N GLU A 871 16.25 14.01 26.15
CA GLU A 871 16.48 15.36 25.64
C GLU A 871 15.24 16.24 25.87
N LEU A 872 14.04 15.72 25.53
CA LEU A 872 12.77 16.40 25.79
C LEU A 872 12.54 16.63 27.29
N SER A 873 12.77 15.61 28.12
CA SER A 873 12.66 15.71 29.59
C SER A 873 13.56 16.82 30.14
N GLN A 874 14.81 16.92 29.66
CA GLN A 874 15.73 17.99 30.06
C GLN A 874 15.25 19.37 29.62
N GLN A 875 14.70 19.49 28.41
CA GLN A 875 14.15 20.74 27.90
C GLN A 875 12.99 21.25 28.78
N TYR A 876 12.02 20.39 29.09
CA TYR A 876 10.90 20.77 29.97
C TYR A 876 11.35 21.10 31.39
N GLU A 877 12.35 20.40 31.93
CA GLU A 877 12.94 20.70 33.24
C GLU A 877 13.65 22.06 33.27
N GLN A 878 14.31 22.45 32.17
CA GLN A 878 14.91 23.78 32.03
C GLN A 878 13.85 24.88 31.99
N TRP A 879 12.79 24.69 31.21
CA TRP A 879 11.66 25.63 31.16
C TRP A 879 10.93 25.74 32.50
N ALA A 880 10.73 24.63 33.21
CA ALA A 880 10.13 24.63 34.54
C ALA A 880 10.95 25.48 35.53
N LYS A 881 12.28 25.32 35.55
CA LYS A 881 13.19 26.11 36.41
C LYS A 881 13.14 27.61 36.11
N ALA A 882 13.00 27.99 34.84
CA ALA A 882 12.86 29.39 34.47
C ALA A 882 11.53 29.99 34.98
N CYS A 883 10.48 29.18 35.09
CA CYS A 883 9.15 29.59 35.54
C CYS A 883 8.95 29.54 37.06
N ASP A 884 9.82 28.90 37.83
CA ASP A 884 9.57 28.52 39.24
C ASP A 884 9.11 29.66 40.16
N TYR A 885 9.74 30.83 40.05
CA TYR A 885 9.47 31.95 40.95
C TYR A 885 8.36 32.87 40.44
N SER A 886 8.10 32.87 39.13
CA SER A 886 7.17 33.79 38.47
C SER A 886 5.81 33.14 38.17
N TYR A 887 5.79 31.84 37.88
CA TYR A 887 4.63 31.05 37.47
C TYR A 887 4.69 29.63 38.07
N PRO A 888 4.52 29.48 39.39
CA PRO A 888 4.72 28.19 40.08
C PRO A 888 3.77 27.08 39.64
N LYS A 889 2.52 27.37 39.28
CA LYS A 889 1.59 26.35 38.75
C LYS A 889 2.02 25.91 37.35
N VAL A 890 2.45 26.82 36.49
CA VAL A 890 2.98 26.48 35.16
C VAL A 890 4.26 25.65 35.27
N ALA A 891 5.17 26.01 36.18
CA ALA A 891 6.37 25.24 36.43
C ALA A 891 6.05 23.79 36.88
N THR A 892 4.98 23.60 37.64
CA THR A 892 4.49 22.26 38.03
C THR A 892 3.98 21.48 36.82
N ALA A 893 3.23 22.12 35.92
CA ALA A 893 2.76 21.50 34.68
C ALA A 893 3.91 21.02 33.78
N LEU A 894 4.95 21.85 33.63
CA LEU A 894 6.15 21.55 32.85
C LEU A 894 6.97 20.40 33.47
N ARG A 895 7.07 20.34 34.80
CA ARG A 895 7.69 19.19 35.48
C ARG A 895 6.94 17.89 35.24
N GLY A 896 5.61 17.92 35.21
CA GLY A 896 4.81 16.75 34.85
C GLY A 896 5.21 16.18 33.49
N LEU A 897 5.31 17.05 32.46
CA LEU A 897 5.80 16.65 31.14
C LEU A 897 7.24 16.11 31.19
N ALA A 898 8.13 16.74 31.97
CA ALA A 898 9.51 16.27 32.13
C ALA A 898 9.58 14.87 32.74
N ASP A 899 8.74 14.58 33.75
CA ASP A 899 8.67 13.27 34.41
C ASP A 899 8.05 12.19 33.52
N ASP A 900 7.02 12.53 32.74
CA ASP A 900 6.42 11.63 31.75
C ASP A 900 7.46 11.18 30.71
N TYR A 901 8.16 12.13 30.09
CA TYR A 901 9.23 11.80 29.13
C TYR A 901 10.38 11.01 29.77
N LYS A 902 10.69 11.25 31.05
CA LYS A 902 11.70 10.47 31.79
C LYS A 902 11.24 9.03 32.04
N MET A 903 9.94 8.83 32.27
CA MET A 903 9.35 7.50 32.39
C MET A 903 9.37 6.78 31.04
N ASP A 904 8.99 7.45 29.96
CA ASP A 904 9.03 6.93 28.59
C ASP A 904 10.46 6.52 28.20
N ALA A 905 11.46 7.35 28.52
CA ALA A 905 12.87 7.03 28.26
C ALA A 905 13.28 5.70 28.90
N ARG A 906 12.93 5.50 30.18
CA ARG A 906 13.24 4.26 30.92
C ARG A 906 12.48 3.08 30.36
N TRP A 907 11.23 3.28 29.94
CA TRP A 907 10.43 2.25 29.31
C TRP A 907 11.07 1.80 27.99
N HIS A 908 11.50 2.73 27.15
CA HIS A 908 12.18 2.44 25.89
C HIS A 908 13.55 1.74 26.07
N ASP A 909 14.34 2.12 27.08
CA ASP A 909 15.60 1.40 27.35
C ASP A 909 15.35 -0.06 27.78
N ARG A 910 14.33 -0.27 28.61
CA ARG A 910 13.94 -1.61 29.07
C ARG A 910 13.43 -2.44 27.91
N ASP A 911 12.56 -1.88 27.08
CA ASP A 911 12.05 -2.56 25.88
C ASP A 911 13.20 -2.95 24.94
N ALA A 912 14.11 -2.02 24.62
CA ALA A 912 15.30 -2.33 23.82
C ALA A 912 16.15 -3.46 24.43
N ALA A 913 16.38 -3.45 25.74
CA ALA A 913 17.13 -4.50 26.43
C ALA A 913 16.42 -5.87 26.36
N VAL A 914 15.09 -5.90 26.47
CA VAL A 914 14.27 -7.12 26.31
C VAL A 914 14.32 -7.61 24.86
N GLN A 915 14.18 -6.73 23.88
CA GLN A 915 14.24 -7.06 22.45
C GLN A 915 15.57 -7.72 22.08
N ARG A 916 16.71 -7.22 22.60
CA ARG A 916 18.02 -7.84 22.39
C ARG A 916 18.13 -9.27 22.95
N ARG A 917 17.34 -9.62 23.97
CA ARG A 917 17.35 -10.95 24.59
C ARG A 917 16.37 -11.92 23.94
N ILE A 918 15.19 -11.45 23.54
CA ILE A 918 14.11 -12.29 22.98
C ILE A 918 14.21 -12.42 21.44
N GLY A 919 14.96 -11.52 20.79
CA GLY A 919 15.31 -11.53 19.37
C GLY A 919 14.11 -11.74 18.46
N TYR A 920 13.37 -10.68 18.12
CA TYR A 920 12.26 -10.77 17.14
C TYR A 920 12.73 -10.91 15.70
#